data_AF-A0A6F9DAQ5-F1
#
_entry.id   AF-A0A6F9DAQ5-F1
#
_cell.length_a   1.000
_cell.length_b   1.000
_cell.length_c   1.000
_cell.angle_alpha   90.00
_cell.angle_beta   90.00
_cell.angle_gamma   90.00
#
_symmetry.space_group_name_H-M   'P 1'
#
loop_
_entity.id
_entity.type
_entity.pdbx_description
1 polymer ?
#
loop_
_entity_poly.entity_id
_entity_poly.type
_entity_poly.pdbx_seq_one_letter_code
_entity_poly.pdbx_strand_id
1 'polypeptide(L)'
;MTNSSLQHPEKDSVDDAYKLFKQKLHSPKYVVAPMVDQSELAWRMLARRHGANLCFTPMFSANTFINDATYRKRVLEDLSCKEDRPLIVQFCANNAENFVNASKLVEIFCDGVDLNLGCPQHIARRGHFGAFLQEDWELIQNILQCARQKLSVVVSAKIRVFPEIGKTIQYAEMLQKAGCHFITVHGRTREQKGALTGKASWLHIKAVKNSLNIPVFANGNIQYKKDIDDCLQETGVDGVMTAEGHLNNPYIFEGKQPYVNDVVQEYLKLVKQFPCPLSYVRTHLFHLWAHALQVHKDMREKFGQASTLEDLNLCNEDLNLRCVADEKSGAFSTESTPHWICQPYIRPNRRPIQPPAKTNDDGEVEKDIGICESQKLSKNKARRLARYEKKIAVKKLKRKKEHDRKKQREKAQLQQTEIQTGRVLRKCEKKEIIVGRLKDAMNQDASTITVCIDLSWTAAMNEKEVNKLAGQLGRLYGSNRKAEKPARLYFSSFDHKGALWKECIRKHDGFENYLVHMISQPYHEKFCNTDIIYLTPDAEEALMEVCPGVVYILGGLVDETVVKKLTLDGASVHGFITRRLPVQEYMQRVEGRPNYSTVYSINQVFDILLTFYSTQCWRKALEAGVPPRKGYVFKNTESSC
;
A
#
# COMPACT_ATOMS: atom_id res chain seq x y z
N MET A 1 43.52 18.34 44.22
CA MET A 1 43.82 18.05 42.80
C MET A 1 42.50 17.86 42.07
N THR A 2 42.17 18.89 41.31
CA THR A 2 41.10 19.11 40.32
C THR A 2 40.14 17.97 39.97
N ASN A 3 38.88 18.14 40.41
CA ASN A 3 37.69 17.60 39.74
C ASN A 3 37.53 18.30 38.39
N SER A 4 37.77 17.58 37.30
CA SER A 4 37.44 18.02 35.94
C SER A 4 35.93 17.91 35.73
N SER A 5 35.23 19.02 35.93
CA SER A 5 33.86 19.22 35.47
C SER A 5 33.82 19.05 33.95
N LEU A 6 33.18 17.97 33.50
CA LEU A 6 32.73 17.81 32.12
C LEU A 6 31.74 18.95 31.82
N GLN A 7 32.24 19.99 31.16
CA GLN A 7 31.40 21.03 30.57
C GLN A 7 30.49 20.36 29.53
N HIS A 8 29.19 20.36 29.81
CA HIS A 8 28.19 20.11 28.77
C HIS A 8 28.29 21.24 27.74
N PRO A 9 28.37 20.95 26.43
CA PRO A 9 28.42 22.00 25.43
C PRO A 9 27.12 22.80 25.47
N GLU A 10 27.26 24.12 25.51
CA GLU A 10 26.16 25.07 25.44
C GLU A 10 25.28 24.77 24.22
N LYS A 11 23.96 24.83 24.42
CA LYS A 11 22.95 24.60 23.37
C LYS A 11 23.06 25.69 22.31
N ASP A 12 23.58 25.28 21.17
CA ASP A 12 23.64 26.01 19.90
C ASP A 12 22.45 26.94 19.62
N SER A 13 22.78 28.17 19.23
CA SER A 13 21.86 29.24 18.86
C SER A 13 21.43 29.11 17.38
N VAL A 14 20.53 29.98 16.90
CA VAL A 14 20.04 29.98 15.51
C VAL A 14 21.17 30.09 14.46
N ASP A 15 22.30 30.73 14.81
CA ASP A 15 23.49 30.83 13.95
C ASP A 15 24.15 29.47 13.64
N ASP A 16 23.85 28.43 14.42
CA ASP A 16 24.43 27.10 14.23
C ASP A 16 23.75 26.28 13.14
N ALA A 17 22.49 26.55 12.78
CA ALA A 17 21.78 25.77 11.76
C ALA A 17 22.36 25.98 10.35
N TYR A 18 22.57 27.23 9.95
CA TYR A 18 23.21 27.57 8.67
C TYR A 18 24.69 27.18 8.62
N LYS A 19 25.38 27.29 9.76
CA LYS A 19 26.76 26.83 9.91
C LYS A 19 26.87 25.32 9.72
N LEU A 20 26.02 24.52 10.37
CA LEU A 20 25.94 23.06 10.18
C LEU A 20 25.53 22.71 8.74
N PHE A 21 24.57 23.41 8.17
CA PHE A 21 24.16 23.23 6.78
C PHE A 21 25.31 23.44 5.78
N LYS A 22 26.17 24.44 6.03
CA LYS A 22 27.37 24.70 5.22
C LYS A 22 28.49 23.70 5.49
N GLN A 23 28.78 23.40 6.75
CA GLN A 23 29.94 22.60 7.16
C GLN A 23 29.70 21.09 7.00
N LYS A 24 28.54 20.58 7.43
CA LYS A 24 28.21 19.14 7.39
C LYS A 24 27.51 18.72 6.10
N LEU A 25 26.65 19.57 5.53
CA LEU A 25 25.86 19.20 4.34
C LEU A 25 26.35 19.86 3.05
N HIS A 26 27.32 20.77 3.12
CA HIS A 26 27.91 21.47 1.97
C HIS A 26 26.92 22.33 1.18
N SER A 27 25.96 22.96 1.87
CA SER A 27 24.98 23.88 1.28
C SER A 27 24.28 23.33 0.02
N PRO A 28 23.63 22.16 0.10
CA PRO A 28 23.16 21.43 -1.06
C PRO A 28 21.97 22.14 -1.71
N LYS A 29 22.04 22.35 -3.04
CA LYS A 29 20.94 22.95 -3.82
C LYS A 29 20.12 21.89 -4.55
N TYR A 30 20.75 20.76 -4.90
CA TYR A 30 20.16 19.69 -5.68
C TYR A 30 19.92 18.46 -4.79
N VAL A 31 18.66 18.26 -4.41
CA VAL A 31 18.28 17.27 -3.39
C VAL A 31 17.40 16.17 -3.99
N VAL A 32 17.72 14.91 -3.73
CA VAL A 32 16.89 13.76 -4.11
C VAL A 32 15.95 13.41 -2.97
N ALA A 33 14.66 13.29 -3.27
CA ALA A 33 13.63 13.03 -2.28
C ALA A 33 13.70 11.61 -1.70
N PRO A 34 13.22 11.43 -0.44
CA PRO A 34 12.94 10.11 0.09
C PRO A 34 11.74 9.49 -0.65
N MET A 35 11.96 8.35 -1.29
CA MET A 35 10.96 7.63 -2.07
C MET A 35 11.00 6.16 -1.70
N VAL A 36 9.89 5.65 -1.14
CA VAL A 36 9.77 4.24 -0.75
C VAL A 36 10.03 3.36 -1.97
N ASP A 37 10.96 2.41 -1.84
CA ASP A 37 11.37 1.46 -2.87
C ASP A 37 11.99 2.09 -4.14
N GLN A 38 12.35 3.38 -4.07
CA GLN A 38 12.78 4.18 -5.22
C GLN A 38 13.93 5.15 -4.90
N SER A 39 14.56 5.00 -3.73
CA SER A 39 15.72 5.81 -3.31
C SER A 39 16.73 4.94 -2.57
N GLU A 40 16.83 3.67 -2.96
CA GLU A 40 17.86 2.73 -2.50
C GLU A 40 19.27 3.15 -2.96
N LEU A 41 20.32 2.56 -2.37
CA LEU A 41 21.71 2.95 -2.63
C LEU A 41 22.05 3.01 -4.12
N ALA A 42 21.69 1.99 -4.91
CA ALA A 42 21.96 1.97 -6.36
C ALA A 42 21.42 3.22 -7.07
N TRP A 43 20.20 3.66 -6.75
CA TRP A 43 19.61 4.87 -7.31
C TRP A 43 20.24 6.15 -6.76
N ARG A 44 20.59 6.19 -5.47
CA ARG A 44 21.28 7.35 -4.87
C ARG A 44 22.68 7.53 -5.47
N MET A 45 23.38 6.45 -5.76
CA MET A 45 24.68 6.49 -6.44
C MET A 45 24.55 6.99 -7.88
N LEU A 46 23.51 6.57 -8.62
CA LEU A 46 23.20 7.13 -9.93
C LEU A 46 22.95 8.64 -9.83
N ALA A 47 22.12 9.07 -8.88
CA ALA A 47 21.82 10.47 -8.68
C ALA A 47 23.07 11.33 -8.35
N ARG A 48 24.00 10.80 -7.53
CA ARG A 48 25.25 11.47 -7.20
C ARG A 48 26.16 11.66 -8.41
N ARG A 49 26.25 10.65 -9.27
CA ARG A 49 26.98 10.76 -10.55
C ARG A 49 26.41 11.87 -11.43
N HIS A 50 25.12 12.18 -11.27
CA HIS A 50 24.40 13.17 -12.05
C HIS A 50 23.97 14.41 -11.25
N GLY A 51 24.87 14.88 -10.37
CA GLY A 51 24.77 16.22 -9.79
C GLY A 51 23.92 16.35 -8.52
N ALA A 52 23.41 15.26 -7.95
CA ALA A 52 22.78 15.33 -6.63
C ALA A 52 23.80 15.72 -5.54
N ASN A 53 23.49 16.75 -4.76
CA ASN A 53 24.33 17.20 -3.64
C ASN A 53 23.95 16.50 -2.32
N LEU A 54 22.66 16.19 -2.14
CA LEU A 54 22.12 15.56 -0.94
C LEU A 54 21.07 14.52 -1.34
N CYS A 55 21.20 13.31 -0.80
CA CYS A 55 20.22 12.25 -1.00
C CYS A 55 19.53 11.91 0.32
N PHE A 56 18.31 11.40 0.22
CA PHE A 56 17.55 10.83 1.33
C PHE A 56 17.34 9.34 1.08
N THR A 57 17.30 8.56 2.16
CA THR A 57 16.94 7.14 2.09
C THR A 57 15.45 6.96 1.78
N PRO A 58 15.00 5.72 1.49
CA PRO A 58 13.59 5.39 1.60
C PRO A 58 13.10 5.67 3.03
N MET A 59 11.79 5.91 3.18
CA MET A 59 11.19 6.10 4.50
C MET A 59 11.18 4.76 5.26
N PHE A 60 11.87 4.69 6.39
CA PHE A 60 11.90 3.51 7.26
C PHE A 60 10.95 3.67 8.46
N SER A 61 10.35 2.57 8.92
CA SER A 61 9.57 2.62 10.17
C SER A 61 10.51 2.49 11.37
N ALA A 62 10.57 3.52 12.23
CA ALA A 62 11.41 3.50 13.43
C ALA A 62 11.09 2.30 14.32
N ASN A 63 9.80 2.00 14.50
CA ASN A 63 9.35 0.85 15.29
C ASN A 63 9.80 -0.49 14.69
N THR A 64 9.67 -0.69 13.38
CA THR A 64 10.14 -1.91 12.73
C THR A 64 11.66 -2.00 12.79
N PHE A 65 12.36 -0.90 12.57
CA PHE A 65 13.83 -0.84 12.57
C PHE A 65 14.44 -1.24 13.92
N ILE A 66 13.82 -0.89 15.04
CA ILE A 66 14.28 -1.31 16.37
C ILE A 66 13.98 -2.78 16.64
N ASN A 67 12.79 -3.25 16.27
CA ASN A 67 12.29 -4.56 16.68
C ASN A 67 12.65 -5.72 15.73
N ASP A 68 13.03 -5.43 14.48
CA ASP A 68 13.35 -6.43 13.46
C ASP A 68 14.83 -6.31 13.07
N ALA A 69 15.66 -7.18 13.65
CA ALA A 69 17.10 -7.20 13.41
C ALA A 69 17.47 -7.55 11.97
N THR A 70 16.69 -8.40 11.30
CA THR A 70 16.92 -8.80 9.90
C THR A 70 16.64 -7.62 8.96
N TYR A 71 15.50 -6.95 9.16
CA TYR A 71 15.18 -5.72 8.45
C TYR A 71 16.24 -4.65 8.66
N ARG A 72 16.65 -4.43 9.92
CA ARG A 72 17.69 -3.47 10.28
C ARG A 72 19.02 -3.79 9.61
N LYS A 73 19.49 -5.04 9.65
CA LYS A 73 20.76 -5.46 9.05
C LYS A 73 20.80 -5.11 7.56
N ARG A 74 19.76 -5.47 6.80
CA ARG A 74 19.65 -5.16 5.37
C ARG A 74 19.69 -3.65 5.08
N VAL A 75 19.02 -2.85 5.92
CA VAL A 75 19.06 -1.39 5.77
C VAL A 75 20.46 -0.85 6.10
N LEU A 76 21.11 -1.32 7.17
CA LEU A 76 22.46 -0.87 7.54
C LEU A 76 23.51 -1.23 6.48
N GLU A 77 23.35 -2.36 5.77
CA GLU A 77 24.17 -2.71 4.60
C GLU A 77 24.06 -1.63 3.50
N ASP A 78 22.85 -1.20 3.16
CA ASP A 78 22.59 -0.09 2.20
C ASP A 78 23.19 1.25 2.65
N LEU A 79 23.27 1.50 3.96
CA LEU A 79 23.81 2.75 4.52
C LEU A 79 25.34 2.73 4.72
N SER A 80 26.00 1.59 4.49
CA SER A 80 27.44 1.44 4.78
C SER A 80 28.37 2.05 3.72
N CYS A 81 27.83 2.39 2.54
CA CYS A 81 28.59 3.03 1.45
C CYS A 81 28.98 4.47 1.81
N LYS A 82 30.29 4.73 1.91
CA LYS A 82 30.83 6.03 2.34
C LYS A 82 30.72 7.09 1.24
N GLU A 83 30.73 6.66 -0.01
CA GLU A 83 30.57 7.50 -1.20
C GLU A 83 29.16 8.10 -1.28
N ASP A 84 28.19 7.48 -0.60
CA ASP A 84 26.82 7.96 -0.53
C ASP A 84 26.63 9.07 0.52
N ARG A 85 27.55 10.05 0.62
CA ARG A 85 27.44 11.16 1.59
C ARG A 85 27.56 12.53 0.92
N PRO A 86 26.84 13.58 1.40
CA PRO A 86 26.02 13.59 2.61
C PRO A 86 24.67 12.87 2.44
N LEU A 87 24.21 12.17 3.48
CA LEU A 87 22.98 11.34 3.48
C LEU A 87 22.06 11.66 4.65
N ILE A 88 20.76 11.73 4.38
CA ILE A 88 19.73 11.85 5.40
C ILE A 88 18.89 10.57 5.48
N VAL A 89 18.84 9.95 6.66
CA VAL A 89 18.01 8.77 6.92
C VAL A 89 16.62 9.21 7.36
N GLN A 90 15.58 8.90 6.57
CA GLN A 90 14.22 9.29 6.92
C GLN A 90 13.48 8.18 7.68
N PHE A 91 12.91 8.52 8.84
CA PHE A 91 12.03 7.65 9.60
C PHE A 91 10.58 8.15 9.63
N CYS A 92 9.64 7.20 9.67
CA CYS A 92 8.33 7.45 10.24
C CYS A 92 8.26 6.93 11.69
N ALA A 93 7.73 7.78 12.56
CA ALA A 93 7.56 7.49 13.98
C ALA A 93 6.38 8.30 14.52
N ASN A 94 5.82 7.84 15.63
CA ASN A 94 4.77 8.52 16.40
C ASN A 94 5.03 8.44 17.91
N ASN A 95 6.28 8.19 18.28
CA ASN A 95 6.77 8.06 19.64
C ASN A 95 8.23 8.54 19.67
N ALA A 96 8.56 9.39 20.64
CA ALA A 96 9.88 10.04 20.74
C ALA A 96 11.01 9.03 20.98
N GLU A 97 10.80 8.09 21.89
CA GLU A 97 11.78 7.05 22.22
C GLU A 97 12.11 6.18 21.00
N ASN A 98 11.10 5.73 20.26
CA ASN A 98 11.31 4.95 19.03
C ASN A 98 12.08 5.75 17.97
N PHE A 99 11.76 7.03 17.77
CA PHE A 99 12.49 7.85 16.80
C PHE A 99 13.95 8.01 17.20
N VAL A 100 14.23 8.32 18.47
CA VAL A 100 15.59 8.47 19.00
C VAL A 100 16.38 7.17 18.93
N ASN A 101 15.81 6.07 19.40
CA ASN A 101 16.49 4.77 19.45
C ASN A 101 16.81 4.27 18.04
N ALA A 102 15.91 4.45 17.07
CA ALA A 102 16.18 4.13 15.67
C ALA A 102 17.27 5.05 15.08
N SER A 103 17.24 6.34 15.42
CA SER A 103 18.22 7.32 14.95
C SER A 103 19.63 7.05 15.46
N LYS A 104 19.78 6.67 16.73
CA LYS A 104 21.09 6.28 17.31
C LYS A 104 21.73 5.10 16.59
N LEU A 105 20.92 4.16 16.10
CA LEU A 105 21.40 2.99 15.38
C LEU A 105 21.94 3.30 13.97
N VAL A 106 21.57 4.45 13.39
CA VAL A 106 22.03 4.89 12.06
C VAL A 106 23.01 6.07 12.12
N GLU A 107 23.27 6.60 13.31
CA GLU A 107 23.98 7.87 13.51
C GLU A 107 25.37 7.89 12.86
N ILE A 108 26.10 6.79 12.94
CA ILE A 108 27.44 6.67 12.32
C ILE A 108 27.40 6.48 10.79
N PHE A 109 26.23 6.17 10.23
CA PHE A 109 26.05 5.85 8.81
C PHE A 109 25.48 7.02 8.00
N CYS A 110 25.08 8.12 8.64
CA CYS A 110 24.45 9.26 7.97
C CYS A 110 24.92 10.61 8.52
N ASP A 111 24.55 11.69 7.83
CA ASP A 111 24.85 13.08 8.23
C ASP A 111 23.66 13.73 8.93
N GLY A 112 22.49 13.13 8.80
CA GLY A 112 21.28 13.54 9.50
C GLY A 112 20.17 12.50 9.47
N VAL A 113 19.18 12.73 10.33
CA VAL A 113 17.92 11.98 10.39
C VAL A 113 16.74 12.91 10.14
N ASP A 114 15.74 12.42 9.43
CA ASP A 114 14.53 13.18 9.07
C ASP A 114 13.27 12.51 9.61
N LEU A 115 12.39 13.30 10.23
CA LEU A 115 11.05 12.86 10.60
C LEU A 115 10.08 13.08 9.43
N ASN A 116 9.51 11.98 8.91
CA ASN A 116 8.46 12.07 7.90
C ASN A 116 7.16 12.57 8.52
N LEU A 117 6.75 13.78 8.14
CA LEU A 117 5.47 14.42 8.48
C LEU A 117 4.62 14.71 7.23
N GLY A 118 4.95 14.08 6.10
CA GLY A 118 4.38 14.42 4.79
C GLY A 118 3.69 13.26 4.07
N CYS A 119 3.88 12.00 4.48
CA CYS A 119 3.29 10.85 3.81
C CYS A 119 1.76 10.81 3.99
N PRO A 120 0.95 10.89 2.91
CA PRO A 120 -0.50 10.93 3.03
C PRO A 120 -1.15 9.56 2.77
N GLN A 121 -0.35 8.49 2.67
CA GLN A 121 -0.82 7.16 2.27
C GLN A 121 -1.67 6.49 3.35
N HIS A 122 -2.48 5.49 2.96
CA HIS A 122 -3.36 4.79 3.90
C HIS A 122 -2.60 4.07 5.02
N ILE A 123 -1.37 3.60 4.74
CA ILE A 123 -0.52 2.98 5.75
C ILE A 123 -0.14 3.97 6.87
N ALA A 124 0.18 5.21 6.50
CA ALA A 124 0.48 6.29 7.44
C ALA A 124 -0.74 6.67 8.28
N ARG A 125 -1.93 6.69 7.66
CA ARG A 125 -3.20 6.87 8.39
C ARG A 125 -3.43 5.79 9.43
N ARG A 126 -3.22 4.52 9.05
CA ARG A 126 -3.46 3.37 9.92
C ARG A 126 -2.45 3.33 11.07
N GLY A 127 -1.19 3.68 10.81
CA GLY A 127 -0.12 3.70 11.80
C GLY A 127 0.00 5.02 12.58
N HIS A 128 -0.84 6.01 12.29
CA HIS A 128 -0.80 7.35 12.89
C HIS A 128 0.60 8.00 12.82
N PHE A 129 1.16 8.09 11.61
CA PHE A 129 2.44 8.76 11.32
C PHE A 129 2.33 9.59 10.02
N GLY A 130 3.40 10.26 9.60
CA GLY A 130 3.41 11.03 8.35
C GLY A 130 2.48 12.24 8.44
N ALA A 131 1.75 12.54 7.37
CA ALA A 131 0.82 13.69 7.33
C ALA A 131 -0.38 13.56 8.29
N PHE A 132 -0.52 12.44 9.00
CA PHE A 132 -1.56 12.25 10.03
C PHE A 132 -1.11 12.67 11.43
N LEU A 133 0.16 13.06 11.59
CA LEU A 133 0.65 13.75 12.79
C LEU A 133 0.56 15.26 12.69
N GLN A 134 0.30 15.83 11.50
CA GLN A 134 0.38 17.28 11.28
C GLN A 134 -0.56 18.09 12.20
N GLU A 135 -1.61 17.48 12.76
CA GLU A 135 -2.51 18.08 13.74
C GLU A 135 -2.05 17.93 15.21
N ASP A 136 -1.10 17.04 15.50
CA ASP A 136 -0.63 16.70 16.87
C ASP A 136 0.69 17.41 17.20
N TRP A 137 0.64 18.74 17.31
CA TRP A 137 1.86 19.56 17.44
C TRP A 137 2.66 19.28 18.70
N GLU A 138 2.02 18.95 19.83
CA GLU A 138 2.72 18.59 21.07
C GLU A 138 3.55 17.32 20.92
N LEU A 139 2.98 16.31 20.24
CA LEU A 139 3.69 15.05 19.98
C LEU A 139 4.89 15.28 19.06
N ILE A 140 4.71 16.07 17.99
CA ILE A 140 5.81 16.41 17.08
C ILE A 140 6.93 17.15 17.81
N GLN A 141 6.59 18.15 18.64
CA GLN A 141 7.56 18.87 19.46
C GLN A 141 8.35 17.93 20.36
N ASN A 142 7.65 17.04 21.08
CA ASN A 142 8.30 16.09 21.97
C ASN A 142 9.28 15.18 21.22
N ILE A 143 8.90 14.64 20.05
CA ILE A 143 9.78 13.79 19.23
C ILE A 143 11.06 14.56 18.83
N LEU A 144 10.91 15.76 18.28
CA LEU A 144 12.02 16.55 17.75
C LEU A 144 12.92 17.09 18.86
N GLN A 145 12.36 17.56 19.98
CA GLN A 145 13.13 18.02 21.14
C GLN A 145 13.94 16.87 21.75
N CYS A 146 13.34 15.68 21.90
CA CYS A 146 14.04 14.50 22.37
C CYS A 146 15.18 14.08 21.43
N ALA A 147 14.95 14.17 20.11
CA ALA A 147 15.98 13.90 19.09
C ALA A 147 17.13 14.92 19.19
N ARG A 148 16.82 16.21 19.23
CA ARG A 148 17.81 17.29 19.29
C ARG A 148 18.71 17.20 20.52
N GLN A 149 18.18 16.70 21.64
CA GLN A 149 18.94 16.52 22.89
C GLN A 149 19.87 15.30 22.88
N LYS A 150 19.55 14.26 22.10
CA LYS A 150 20.18 12.93 22.21
C LYS A 150 21.01 12.51 20.99
N LEU A 151 20.95 13.27 19.90
CA LEU A 151 21.62 12.99 18.63
C LEU A 151 22.64 14.09 18.33
N SER A 152 23.76 13.68 17.71
CA SER A 152 24.87 14.54 17.27
C SER A 152 24.82 14.87 15.76
N VAL A 153 24.01 14.14 15.01
CA VAL A 153 23.75 14.37 13.59
C VAL A 153 22.65 15.42 13.38
N VAL A 154 22.52 15.90 12.14
CA VAL A 154 21.48 16.86 11.77
C VAL A 154 20.09 16.24 11.98
N VAL A 155 19.17 16.97 12.58
CA VAL A 155 17.76 16.58 12.73
C VAL A 155 16.89 17.49 11.86
N SER A 156 16.09 16.90 10.98
CA SER A 156 15.19 17.62 10.08
C SER A 156 13.77 17.03 10.05
N ALA A 157 12.85 17.73 9.37
CA ALA A 157 11.53 17.18 9.08
C ALA A 157 11.05 17.54 7.67
N LYS A 158 10.36 16.59 7.03
CA LYS A 158 9.68 16.80 5.74
C LYS A 158 8.16 16.89 5.92
N ILE A 159 7.58 18.02 5.55
CA ILE A 159 6.16 18.33 5.78
C ILE A 159 5.35 18.47 4.48
N ARG A 160 4.02 18.44 4.64
CA ARG A 160 3.03 18.99 3.70
C ARG A 160 2.41 20.26 4.29
N VAL A 161 1.88 21.12 3.42
CA VAL A 161 1.26 22.38 3.84
C VAL A 161 -0.19 22.21 4.30
N PHE A 162 -0.68 23.13 5.13
CA PHE A 162 -2.11 23.31 5.35
C PHE A 162 -2.75 24.10 4.19
N PRO A 163 -4.08 24.09 4.05
CA PRO A 163 -4.76 24.98 3.10
C PRO A 163 -4.48 26.46 3.37
N GLU A 164 -4.36 26.83 4.65
CA GLU A 164 -4.05 28.19 5.08
C GLU A 164 -2.53 28.40 5.21
N ILE A 165 -2.03 29.45 4.54
CA ILE A 165 -0.60 29.84 4.60
C ILE A 165 -0.18 30.15 6.05
N GLY A 166 -0.98 30.94 6.78
CA GLY A 166 -0.67 31.33 8.15
C GLY A 166 -0.52 30.13 9.09
N LYS A 167 -1.37 29.10 8.95
CA LYS A 167 -1.26 27.87 9.74
C LYS A 167 -0.02 27.06 9.35
N THR A 168 0.35 27.08 8.07
CA THR A 168 1.58 26.45 7.59
C THR A 168 2.83 27.14 8.16
N ILE A 169 2.84 28.47 8.23
CA ILE A 169 3.92 29.25 8.87
C ILE A 169 4.04 28.87 10.35
N GLN A 170 2.94 28.92 11.11
CA GLN A 170 2.95 28.56 12.53
C GLN A 170 3.45 27.14 12.77
N TYR A 171 3.04 26.20 11.91
CA TYR A 171 3.52 24.83 11.95
C TYR A 171 5.03 24.74 11.69
N ALA A 172 5.54 25.46 10.70
CA ALA A 172 6.96 25.49 10.38
C ALA A 172 7.81 26.15 11.47
N GLU A 173 7.34 27.26 12.06
CA GLU A 173 7.99 27.93 13.20
C GLU A 173 8.06 27.02 14.43
N MET A 174 7.00 26.24 14.69
CA MET A 174 7.01 25.23 15.75
C MET A 174 8.11 24.19 15.53
N LEU A 175 8.31 23.71 14.30
CA LEU A 175 9.37 22.75 13.99
C LEU A 175 10.77 23.34 14.21
N GLN A 176 10.98 24.61 13.82
CA GLN A 176 12.22 25.33 14.13
C GLN A 176 12.44 25.42 15.63
N LYS A 177 11.43 25.85 16.40
CA LYS A 177 11.51 25.94 17.88
C LYS A 177 11.74 24.58 18.54
N ALA A 178 11.24 23.50 17.94
CA ALA A 178 11.45 22.13 18.43
C ALA A 178 12.87 21.60 18.15
N GLY A 179 13.68 22.32 17.36
CA GLY A 179 15.09 22.00 17.13
C GLY A 179 15.40 21.39 15.75
N CYS A 180 14.51 21.52 14.76
CA CYS A 180 14.88 21.20 13.38
C CYS A 180 16.01 22.12 12.89
N HIS A 181 17.06 21.53 12.33
CA HIS A 181 18.17 22.27 11.71
C HIS A 181 17.83 22.73 10.30
N PHE A 182 16.94 22.02 9.60
CA PHE A 182 16.32 22.45 8.35
C PHE A 182 14.96 21.76 8.20
N ILE A 183 14.12 22.26 7.31
CA ILE A 183 12.86 21.60 6.94
C ILE A 183 12.70 21.47 5.43
N THR A 184 11.99 20.44 4.99
CA THR A 184 11.58 20.30 3.58
C THR A 184 10.07 20.50 3.47
N VAL A 185 9.64 21.43 2.62
CA VAL A 185 8.22 21.78 2.44
C VAL A 185 7.70 21.24 1.12
N HIS A 186 6.82 20.24 1.17
CA HIS A 186 6.01 19.87 0.01
C HIS A 186 4.81 20.80 -0.09
N GLY A 187 4.78 21.66 -1.11
CA GLY A 187 3.71 22.65 -1.33
C GLY A 187 2.31 22.09 -1.64
N ARG A 188 2.02 20.82 -1.33
CA ARG A 188 0.70 20.20 -1.48
C ARG A 188 0.13 19.82 -0.12
N THR A 189 -1.18 19.96 0.04
CA THR A 189 -1.89 19.49 1.23
C THR A 189 -1.92 17.96 1.31
N ARG A 190 -2.29 17.41 2.47
CA ARG A 190 -2.46 15.96 2.64
C ARG A 190 -3.48 15.36 1.67
N GLU A 191 -4.53 16.09 1.35
CA GLU A 191 -5.64 15.67 0.48
C GLU A 191 -5.25 15.69 -1.00
N GLN A 192 -4.24 16.49 -1.37
CA GLN A 192 -3.67 16.57 -2.72
C GLN A 192 -2.79 15.35 -3.04
N LYS A 193 -3.44 14.22 -3.34
CA LYS A 193 -2.80 12.94 -3.69
C LYS A 193 -3.60 12.15 -4.73
N GLY A 194 -2.97 11.16 -5.36
CA GLY A 194 -3.64 10.27 -6.32
C GLY A 194 -4.22 11.06 -7.49
N ALA A 195 -5.51 10.90 -7.78
CA ALA A 195 -6.19 11.69 -8.81
C ALA A 195 -6.30 13.19 -8.48
N LEU A 196 -6.18 13.58 -7.21
CA LEU A 196 -6.35 14.95 -6.71
C LEU A 196 -5.02 15.69 -6.47
N THR A 197 -3.89 15.17 -6.99
CA THR A 197 -2.55 15.73 -6.72
C THR A 197 -2.44 17.24 -6.98
N GLY A 198 -2.98 17.74 -8.09
CA GLY A 198 -2.92 19.17 -8.43
C GLY A 198 -1.50 19.78 -8.45
N LYS A 199 -1.41 21.11 -8.56
CA LYS A 199 -0.15 21.86 -8.47
C LYS A 199 0.29 22.06 -7.02
N ALA A 200 1.58 21.93 -6.75
CA ALA A 200 2.19 22.42 -5.52
C ALA A 200 2.19 23.96 -5.48
N SER A 201 1.94 24.54 -4.31
CA SER A 201 1.92 25.98 -4.06
C SER A 201 3.29 26.47 -3.63
N TRP A 202 4.03 27.08 -4.56
CA TRP A 202 5.29 27.77 -4.24
C TRP A 202 5.07 29.02 -3.38
N LEU A 203 3.86 29.60 -3.41
CA LEU A 203 3.45 30.66 -2.50
C LEU A 203 3.56 30.24 -1.02
N HIS A 204 3.08 29.04 -0.66
CA HIS A 204 3.22 28.52 0.70
C HIS A 204 4.69 28.31 1.06
N ILE A 205 5.48 27.77 0.13
CA ILE A 205 6.90 27.49 0.34
C ILE A 205 7.66 28.80 0.58
N LYS A 206 7.44 29.82 -0.25
CA LYS A 206 8.02 31.16 -0.09
C LYS A 206 7.65 31.79 1.25
N ALA A 207 6.38 31.69 1.63
CA ALA A 207 5.91 32.23 2.90
C ALA A 207 6.58 31.57 4.11
N VAL A 208 6.75 30.23 4.07
CA VAL A 208 7.52 29.50 5.09
C VAL A 208 9.00 29.89 5.06
N LYS A 209 9.62 30.00 3.88
CA LYS A 209 11.02 30.40 3.77
C LYS A 209 11.28 31.77 4.40
N ASN A 210 10.38 32.72 4.15
CA ASN A 210 10.48 34.09 4.69
C ASN A 210 10.24 34.17 6.20
N SER A 211 9.57 33.20 6.81
CA SER A 211 9.27 33.20 8.26
C SER A 211 10.31 32.47 9.10
N LEU A 212 11.27 31.78 8.49
CA LEU A 212 12.23 30.92 9.19
C LEU A 212 13.67 31.44 9.06
N ASN A 213 14.46 31.14 10.09
CA ASN A 213 15.89 31.44 10.16
C ASN A 213 16.76 30.18 9.97
N ILE A 214 16.14 29.06 9.61
CA ILE A 214 16.83 27.81 9.25
C ILE A 214 16.70 27.54 7.75
N PRO A 215 17.58 26.73 7.15
CA PRO A 215 17.46 26.31 5.77
C PRO A 215 16.11 25.63 5.47
N VAL A 216 15.57 25.92 4.29
CA VAL A 216 14.32 25.34 3.78
C VAL A 216 14.57 24.76 2.40
N PHE A 217 14.12 23.52 2.18
CA PHE A 217 14.05 22.92 0.85
C PHE A 217 12.62 22.97 0.29
N ALA A 218 12.49 23.39 -0.98
CA ALA A 218 11.23 23.28 -1.71
C ALA A 218 11.04 21.86 -2.27
N ASN A 219 9.80 21.37 -2.29
CA ASN A 219 9.45 20.13 -2.97
C ASN A 219 8.08 20.22 -3.66
N GLY A 220 8.02 19.67 -4.87
CA GLY A 220 6.79 19.53 -5.68
C GLY A 220 6.78 20.40 -6.94
N ASN A 221 6.25 19.82 -8.03
CA ASN A 221 6.24 20.39 -9.39
C ASN A 221 7.64 20.59 -10.03
N ILE A 222 8.63 19.75 -9.69
CA ILE A 222 9.97 19.83 -10.29
C ILE A 222 10.12 18.69 -11.31
N GLN A 223 10.17 19.03 -12.59
CA GLN A 223 10.21 18.09 -13.72
C GLN A 223 11.41 18.34 -14.64
N TYR A 224 11.86 19.59 -14.74
CA TYR A 224 13.01 20.01 -15.52
C TYR A 224 14.02 20.81 -14.68
N LYS A 225 15.23 20.99 -15.21
CA LYS A 225 16.22 21.89 -14.62
C LYS A 225 15.69 23.32 -14.47
N LYS A 226 14.95 23.80 -15.47
CA LYS A 226 14.31 25.12 -15.42
C LYS A 226 13.35 25.26 -14.23
N ASP A 227 12.57 24.23 -13.90
CA ASP A 227 11.69 24.28 -12.73
C ASP A 227 12.47 24.43 -11.42
N ILE A 228 13.70 23.89 -11.36
CA ILE A 228 14.60 24.07 -10.20
C ILE A 228 15.02 25.53 -10.09
N ASP A 229 15.47 26.12 -11.20
CA ASP A 229 15.94 27.50 -11.24
C ASP A 229 14.82 28.50 -10.95
N ASP A 230 13.67 28.32 -11.57
CA ASP A 230 12.47 29.13 -11.35
C ASP A 230 11.99 28.98 -9.90
N CYS A 231 12.00 27.77 -9.32
CA CYS A 231 11.60 27.55 -7.92
C CYS A 231 12.56 28.25 -6.94
N LEU A 232 13.88 28.15 -7.15
CA LEU A 232 14.88 28.84 -6.34
C LEU A 232 14.68 30.36 -6.40
N GLN A 233 14.51 30.91 -7.60
CA GLN A 233 14.33 32.34 -7.82
C GLN A 233 13.02 32.85 -7.19
N GLU A 234 11.91 32.15 -7.38
CA GLU A 234 10.60 32.62 -6.91
C GLU A 234 10.47 32.52 -5.38
N THR A 235 10.98 31.44 -4.79
CA THR A 235 10.75 31.12 -3.37
C THR A 235 11.87 31.53 -2.44
N GLY A 236 13.09 31.74 -2.94
CA GLY A 236 14.28 32.07 -2.13
C GLY A 236 14.74 30.92 -1.22
N VAL A 237 14.31 29.69 -1.47
CA VAL A 237 14.72 28.51 -0.71
C VAL A 237 16.19 28.17 -0.91
N ASP A 238 16.76 27.43 0.05
CA ASP A 238 18.19 27.10 0.07
C ASP A 238 18.53 25.93 -0.87
N GLY A 239 17.53 25.17 -1.28
CA GLY A 239 17.66 24.07 -2.23
C GLY A 239 16.31 23.51 -2.68
N VAL A 240 16.33 22.71 -3.73
CA VAL A 240 15.14 22.10 -4.33
C VAL A 240 15.27 20.59 -4.30
N MET A 241 14.23 19.95 -3.76
CA MET A 241 14.09 18.51 -3.71
C MET A 241 13.18 18.01 -4.83
N THR A 242 13.70 17.08 -5.64
CA THR A 242 12.97 16.41 -6.72
C THR A 242 12.67 14.95 -6.39
N ALA A 243 11.54 14.44 -6.90
CA ALA A 243 11.06 13.07 -6.67
C ALA A 243 10.70 12.43 -8.03
N GLU A 244 9.42 12.50 -8.42
CA GLU A 244 8.93 11.94 -9.69
C GLU A 244 9.74 12.44 -10.90
N GLY A 245 10.11 13.73 -10.97
CA GLY A 245 10.94 14.25 -12.06
C GLY A 245 12.28 13.53 -12.18
N HIS A 246 12.94 13.25 -11.05
CA HIS A 246 14.20 12.52 -11.02
C HIS A 246 14.06 11.04 -11.42
N LEU A 247 12.92 10.39 -11.10
CA LEU A 247 12.68 9.00 -11.51
C LEU A 247 12.53 8.85 -13.03
N ASN A 248 12.00 9.88 -13.69
CA ASN A 248 11.89 9.87 -15.16
C ASN A 248 13.17 10.39 -15.85
N ASN A 249 13.95 11.22 -15.17
CA ASN A 249 15.24 11.71 -15.66
C ASN A 249 16.23 11.96 -14.50
N PRO A 250 17.17 11.04 -14.23
CA PRO A 250 18.18 11.24 -13.19
C PRO A 250 19.21 12.33 -13.52
N TYR A 251 19.28 12.80 -14.78
CA TYR A 251 20.15 13.88 -15.24
C TYR A 251 19.51 15.26 -15.07
N ILE A 252 18.37 15.36 -14.37
CA ILE A 252 17.62 16.61 -14.18
C ILE A 252 18.47 17.76 -13.62
N PHE A 253 19.48 17.46 -12.79
CA PHE A 253 20.36 18.49 -12.22
C PHE A 253 21.43 19.01 -13.19
N GLU A 254 21.77 18.23 -14.21
CA GLU A 254 22.65 18.64 -15.31
C GLU A 254 21.90 19.39 -16.42
N GLY A 255 20.57 19.35 -16.43
CA GLY A 255 19.75 19.91 -17.51
C GLY A 255 19.84 19.13 -18.82
N LYS A 256 20.21 17.84 -18.77
CA LYS A 256 20.32 16.96 -19.93
C LYS A 256 19.13 16.01 -20.04
N GLN A 257 18.87 15.53 -21.26
CA GLN A 257 17.89 14.49 -21.57
C GLN A 257 18.60 13.35 -22.34
N PRO A 258 19.35 12.49 -21.63
CA PRO A 258 20.11 11.41 -22.26
C PRO A 258 19.19 10.36 -22.90
N TYR A 259 19.75 9.49 -23.73
CA TYR A 259 19.06 8.29 -24.19
C TYR A 259 18.68 7.41 -23.00
N VAL A 260 17.46 6.88 -23.02
CA VAL A 260 16.93 6.04 -21.94
C VAL A 260 17.81 4.80 -21.74
N ASN A 261 18.28 4.20 -22.84
CA ASN A 261 19.15 3.03 -22.78
C ASN A 261 20.45 3.29 -22.00
N ASP A 262 21.08 4.46 -22.20
CA ASP A 262 22.34 4.79 -21.52
C ASP A 262 22.15 4.86 -20.01
N VAL A 263 21.06 5.51 -19.59
CA VAL A 263 20.67 5.61 -18.17
C VAL A 263 20.34 4.24 -17.58
N VAL A 264 19.60 3.41 -18.32
CA VAL A 264 19.25 2.06 -17.86
C VAL A 264 20.50 1.20 -17.73
N GLN A 265 21.40 1.20 -18.71
CA GLN A 265 22.63 0.44 -18.65
C GLN A 265 23.52 0.87 -17.49
N GLU A 266 23.61 2.17 -17.23
CA GLU A 266 24.32 2.68 -16.06
C GLU A 266 23.67 2.24 -14.75
N TYR A 267 22.35 2.36 -14.63
CA TYR A 267 21.62 1.93 -13.45
C TYR A 267 21.77 0.42 -13.21
N LEU A 268 21.65 -0.42 -14.24
CA LEU A 268 21.82 -1.88 -14.11
C LEU A 268 23.25 -2.25 -13.68
N LYS A 269 24.28 -1.53 -14.13
CA LYS A 269 25.66 -1.69 -13.62
C LYS A 269 25.74 -1.35 -12.13
N LEU A 270 25.10 -0.28 -11.70
CA LEU A 270 25.02 0.10 -10.28
C LEU A 270 24.23 -0.92 -9.45
N VAL A 271 23.17 -1.52 -9.99
CA VAL A 271 22.44 -2.62 -9.32
C VAL A 271 23.31 -3.86 -9.17
N LYS A 272 24.18 -4.18 -10.14
CA LYS A 272 25.17 -5.26 -10.00
C LYS A 272 26.19 -4.96 -8.90
N GLN A 273 26.61 -3.70 -8.77
CA GLN A 273 27.56 -3.25 -7.74
C GLN A 273 26.91 -3.15 -6.34
N PHE A 274 25.66 -2.70 -6.28
CA PHE A 274 24.88 -2.45 -5.07
C PHE A 274 23.53 -3.18 -5.19
N PRO A 275 23.51 -4.50 -4.94
CA PRO A 275 22.32 -5.32 -5.14
C PRO A 275 21.11 -4.82 -4.35
N CYS A 276 19.97 -4.75 -5.02
CA CYS A 276 18.69 -4.38 -4.43
C CYS A 276 17.58 -5.33 -4.88
N PRO A 277 16.41 -5.36 -4.19
CA PRO A 277 15.26 -6.14 -4.62
C PRO A 277 14.86 -5.82 -6.07
N LEU A 278 14.60 -6.86 -6.86
CA LEU A 278 14.22 -6.73 -8.27
C LEU A 278 12.97 -5.88 -8.49
N SER A 279 12.07 -5.79 -7.50
CA SER A 279 10.92 -4.90 -7.52
C SER A 279 11.29 -3.42 -7.64
N TYR A 280 12.42 -3.01 -7.05
CA TYR A 280 12.91 -1.63 -7.12
C TYR A 280 13.39 -1.35 -8.54
N VAL A 281 14.24 -2.25 -9.06
CA VAL A 281 14.75 -2.20 -10.44
C VAL A 281 13.61 -2.08 -11.44
N ARG A 282 12.60 -2.98 -11.37
CA ARG A 282 11.41 -2.91 -12.23
C ARG A 282 10.73 -1.55 -12.15
N THR A 283 10.56 -1.01 -10.95
CA THR A 283 9.88 0.28 -10.77
C THR A 283 10.64 1.42 -11.45
N HIS A 284 11.96 1.44 -11.33
CA HIS A 284 12.82 2.44 -12.00
C HIS A 284 12.78 2.31 -13.51
N LEU A 285 12.92 1.10 -14.05
CA LEU A 285 12.83 0.86 -15.50
C LEU A 285 11.46 1.25 -16.05
N PHE A 286 10.38 1.01 -15.30
CA PHE A 286 9.05 1.46 -15.70
C PHE A 286 8.94 2.99 -15.81
N HIS A 287 9.60 3.74 -14.92
CA HIS A 287 9.66 5.20 -15.02
C HIS A 287 10.49 5.67 -16.21
N LEU A 288 11.69 5.11 -16.39
CA LEU A 288 12.59 5.47 -17.49
C LEU A 288 11.99 5.13 -18.86
N TRP A 289 11.34 3.97 -19.00
CA TRP A 289 10.69 3.53 -20.24
C TRP A 289 9.26 4.06 -20.42
N ALA A 290 8.76 4.93 -19.53
CA ALA A 290 7.32 5.27 -19.50
C ALA A 290 6.77 5.76 -20.84
N HIS A 291 7.56 6.50 -21.62
CA HIS A 291 7.18 6.99 -22.96
C HIS A 291 7.38 5.91 -24.03
N ALA A 292 8.51 5.21 -24.04
CA ALA A 292 8.77 4.11 -24.96
C ALA A 292 7.73 2.98 -24.85
N LEU A 293 7.27 2.65 -23.64
CA LEU A 293 6.20 1.67 -23.38
C LEU A 293 4.79 2.15 -23.80
N GLN A 294 4.61 3.43 -24.17
CA GLN A 294 3.36 3.91 -24.78
C GLN A 294 3.35 3.68 -26.29
N VAL A 295 4.53 3.72 -26.92
CA VAL A 295 4.74 3.43 -28.34
C VAL A 295 4.77 1.91 -28.56
N HIS A 296 5.72 1.22 -27.91
CA HIS A 296 5.88 -0.24 -27.99
C HIS A 296 5.10 -0.94 -26.87
N LYS A 297 3.78 -1.02 -27.03
CA LYS A 297 2.88 -1.52 -25.98
C LYS A 297 3.08 -3.01 -25.65
N ASP A 298 3.53 -3.80 -26.62
CA ASP A 298 3.85 -5.22 -26.47
C ASP A 298 5.00 -5.46 -25.46
N MET A 299 5.91 -4.49 -25.33
CA MET A 299 7.01 -4.56 -24.37
C MET A 299 6.53 -4.59 -22.91
N ARG A 300 5.32 -4.14 -22.61
CA ARG A 300 4.76 -4.22 -21.25
C ARG A 300 4.53 -5.65 -20.79
N GLU A 301 4.13 -6.54 -21.70
CA GLU A 301 3.91 -7.95 -21.40
C GLU A 301 5.23 -8.66 -21.15
N LYS A 302 6.20 -8.49 -22.06
CA LYS A 302 7.57 -9.00 -21.90
C LYS A 302 8.21 -8.53 -20.59
N PHE A 303 8.12 -7.22 -20.31
CA PHE A 303 8.62 -6.64 -19.08
C PHE A 303 7.90 -7.19 -17.83
N GLY A 304 6.60 -7.46 -17.93
CA GLY A 304 5.83 -8.08 -16.85
C GLY A 304 6.23 -9.53 -16.55
N GLN A 305 6.71 -10.27 -17.56
CA GLN A 305 7.17 -11.66 -17.43
C GLN A 305 8.62 -11.76 -16.92
N ALA A 306 9.42 -10.70 -17.08
CA ALA A 306 10.82 -10.67 -16.64
C ALA A 306 10.96 -10.93 -15.14
N SER A 307 11.72 -11.96 -14.77
CA SER A 307 11.83 -12.52 -13.42
C SER A 307 13.22 -12.39 -12.80
N THR A 308 14.23 -12.10 -13.62
CA THR A 308 15.63 -11.91 -13.21
C THR A 308 16.16 -10.54 -13.66
N LEU A 309 17.35 -10.14 -13.17
CA LEU A 309 18.03 -8.94 -13.65
C LEU A 309 18.45 -9.08 -15.12
N GLU A 310 18.78 -10.29 -15.56
CA GLU A 310 19.14 -10.59 -16.94
C GLU A 310 17.94 -10.45 -17.87
N ASP A 311 16.77 -10.96 -17.48
CA ASP A 311 15.53 -10.79 -18.23
C ASP A 311 15.19 -9.30 -18.44
N LEU A 312 15.46 -8.47 -17.43
CA LEU A 312 15.28 -7.02 -17.52
C LEU A 312 16.29 -6.35 -18.46
N ASN A 313 17.54 -6.83 -18.48
CA ASN A 313 18.54 -6.35 -19.43
C ASN A 313 18.15 -6.74 -20.88
N LEU A 314 17.67 -7.96 -21.11
CA LEU A 314 17.15 -8.38 -22.41
C LEU A 314 15.94 -7.54 -22.86
N CYS A 315 15.04 -7.20 -21.94
CA CYS A 315 13.95 -6.26 -22.23
C CYS A 315 14.49 -4.87 -22.63
N ASN A 316 15.55 -4.40 -21.96
CA ASN A 316 16.19 -3.13 -22.31
C ASN A 316 16.80 -3.17 -23.71
N GLU A 317 17.49 -4.25 -24.06
CA GLU A 317 18.13 -4.43 -25.38
C GLU A 317 17.10 -4.46 -26.51
N ASP A 318 16.01 -5.22 -26.37
CA ASP A 318 14.90 -5.27 -27.34
C ASP A 318 14.23 -3.89 -27.48
N LEU A 319 13.94 -3.21 -26.36
CA LEU A 319 13.36 -1.87 -26.41
C LEU A 319 14.30 -0.87 -27.06
N ASN A 320 15.59 -0.92 -26.76
CA ASN A 320 16.59 -0.03 -27.35
C ASN A 320 16.72 -0.25 -28.87
N LEU A 321 16.72 -1.49 -29.35
CA LEU A 321 16.75 -1.79 -30.79
C LEU A 321 15.57 -1.16 -31.53
N ARG A 322 14.37 -1.19 -30.92
CA ARG A 322 13.16 -0.55 -31.46
C ARG A 322 13.26 0.97 -31.46
N CYS A 323 13.69 1.55 -30.33
CA CYS A 323 13.95 2.99 -30.22
C CYS A 323 14.94 3.49 -31.30
N VAL A 324 16.03 2.76 -31.54
CA VAL A 324 17.03 3.08 -32.57
C VAL A 324 16.45 2.95 -33.98
N ALA A 325 15.59 1.96 -34.23
CA ALA A 325 14.89 1.81 -35.50
C ALA A 325 13.92 2.99 -35.74
N ASP A 326 13.17 3.39 -34.71
CA ASP A 326 12.26 4.53 -34.77
C ASP A 326 13.02 5.84 -35.02
N GLU A 327 14.17 6.05 -34.36
CA GLU A 327 15.05 7.20 -34.60
C GLU A 327 15.53 7.28 -36.05
N LYS A 328 15.99 6.15 -36.62
CA LYS A 328 16.44 6.08 -38.02
C LYS A 328 15.30 6.28 -39.02
N SER A 329 14.09 5.83 -38.68
CA SER A 329 12.92 5.94 -39.57
C SER A 329 12.42 7.37 -39.72
N GLY A 330 12.82 8.29 -38.83
CA GLY A 330 12.32 9.66 -38.83
C GLY A 330 10.82 9.79 -38.53
N ALA A 331 10.19 8.74 -38.00
CA ALA A 331 8.75 8.67 -37.72
C ALA A 331 8.28 9.54 -36.53
N PHE A 332 8.99 10.63 -36.23
CA PHE A 332 8.68 11.56 -35.16
C PHE A 332 8.24 12.92 -35.71
N SER A 333 7.11 13.42 -35.20
CA SER A 333 6.67 14.79 -35.45
C SER A 333 7.70 15.75 -34.84
N THR A 334 8.01 16.84 -35.54
CA THR A 334 8.83 17.95 -35.02
C THR A 334 8.23 18.59 -33.75
N GLU A 335 6.97 18.30 -33.45
CA GLU A 335 6.25 18.81 -32.28
C GLU A 335 6.30 17.88 -31.05
N SER A 336 6.81 16.64 -31.16
CA SER A 336 6.86 15.69 -30.04
C SER A 336 8.28 15.30 -29.64
N THR A 337 8.57 15.34 -28.34
CA THR A 337 9.86 14.93 -27.79
C THR A 337 10.10 13.43 -28.04
N PRO A 338 11.28 12.99 -28.51
CA PRO A 338 11.52 11.59 -28.87
C PRO A 338 11.41 10.61 -27.70
N HIS A 339 10.62 9.54 -27.84
CA HIS A 339 10.32 8.63 -26.73
C HIS A 339 11.52 7.84 -26.18
N TRP A 340 12.64 7.83 -26.91
CA TRP A 340 13.89 7.17 -26.55
C TRP A 340 14.86 8.01 -25.72
N ILE A 341 14.54 9.28 -25.45
CA ILE A 341 15.28 10.11 -24.49
C ILE A 341 14.52 10.24 -23.17
N CYS A 342 15.25 10.48 -22.07
CA CYS A 342 14.64 10.72 -20.77
C CYS A 342 13.82 12.02 -20.79
N GLN A 343 12.53 11.90 -20.46
CA GLN A 343 11.61 13.03 -20.44
C GLN A 343 10.82 13.01 -19.13
N PRO A 344 10.39 14.18 -18.62
CA PRO A 344 9.55 14.16 -17.45
C PRO A 344 8.18 13.58 -17.73
N TYR A 345 7.56 13.12 -16.65
CA TYR A 345 6.19 12.67 -16.68
C TYR A 345 5.24 13.87 -16.53
N ILE A 346 4.72 14.36 -17.65
CA ILE A 346 3.64 15.33 -17.66
C ILE A 346 2.32 14.57 -17.54
N ARG A 347 1.65 14.70 -16.39
CA ARG A 347 0.33 14.09 -16.20
C ARG A 347 -0.66 14.72 -17.20
N PRO A 348 -1.36 13.93 -18.04
CA PRO A 348 -2.38 14.46 -18.93
C PRO A 348 -3.44 15.21 -18.12
N ASN A 349 -3.85 16.40 -18.59
CA ASN A 349 -4.96 17.16 -18.00
C ASN A 349 -6.23 16.31 -18.07
N ARG A 350 -6.49 15.50 -17.05
CA ARG A 350 -7.81 14.90 -16.86
C ARG A 350 -8.74 16.05 -16.50
N ARG A 351 -9.54 16.50 -17.47
CA ARG A 351 -10.71 17.35 -17.17
C ARG A 351 -11.43 16.70 -15.98
N PRO A 352 -11.75 17.45 -14.91
CA PRO A 352 -12.54 16.88 -13.82
C PRO A 352 -13.77 16.22 -14.45
N ILE A 353 -14.03 14.96 -14.07
CA ILE A 353 -15.11 14.14 -14.63
C ILE A 353 -16.37 15.00 -14.62
N GLN A 354 -16.78 15.49 -15.80
CA GLN A 354 -18.07 16.12 -15.94
C GLN A 354 -19.11 15.05 -15.61
N PRO A 355 -20.14 15.35 -14.81
CA PRO A 355 -21.29 14.46 -14.71
C PRO A 355 -21.80 14.17 -16.13
N PRO A 356 -22.30 12.96 -16.42
CA PRO A 356 -22.73 12.60 -17.77
C PRO A 356 -23.64 13.68 -18.33
N ALA A 357 -23.31 14.16 -19.54
CA ALA A 357 -24.13 15.10 -20.28
C ALA A 357 -25.54 14.51 -20.38
N LYS A 358 -26.54 15.27 -19.93
CA LYS A 358 -27.92 14.98 -20.27
C LYS A 358 -28.09 15.46 -21.71
N THR A 359 -28.34 14.53 -22.62
CA THR A 359 -29.02 14.83 -23.87
C THR A 359 -30.42 15.34 -23.54
N ASN A 360 -30.75 16.53 -24.02
CA ASN A 360 -32.14 16.85 -24.27
C ASN A 360 -32.49 16.30 -25.67
N ASP A 361 -33.75 15.92 -25.86
CA ASP A 361 -34.34 15.82 -27.20
C ASP A 361 -34.10 17.15 -27.93
N ASP A 362 -33.90 17.08 -29.24
CA ASP A 362 -33.52 18.17 -30.15
C ASP A 362 -31.99 18.32 -30.28
N GLY A 363 -31.40 17.41 -31.07
CA GLY A 363 -29.97 17.28 -31.27
C GLY A 363 -29.32 18.42 -32.06
N GLU A 364 -28.85 19.45 -31.34
CA GLU A 364 -27.89 20.43 -31.85
C GLU A 364 -26.66 20.57 -30.94
N VAL A 365 -25.48 20.58 -31.56
CA VAL A 365 -24.17 20.74 -30.91
C VAL A 365 -23.71 22.18 -31.15
N GLU A 366 -23.76 23.04 -30.12
CA GLU A 366 -23.16 24.38 -30.19
C GLU A 366 -21.63 24.33 -29.99
N LYS A 367 -20.91 25.07 -30.83
CA LYS A 367 -19.45 25.23 -30.86
C LYS A 367 -18.97 26.19 -29.77
N ASP A 368 -17.81 25.87 -29.20
CA ASP A 368 -17.03 26.69 -28.25
C ASP A 368 -16.66 28.06 -28.83
N ILE A 369 -16.84 29.13 -28.04
CA ILE A 369 -16.08 30.40 -28.14
C ILE A 369 -15.80 30.96 -26.74
N GLY A 370 -14.53 31.26 -26.45
CA GLY A 370 -14.12 32.50 -25.77
C GLY A 370 -14.07 32.55 -24.24
N ILE A 371 -13.00 33.16 -23.72
CA ILE A 371 -12.60 33.28 -22.30
C ILE A 371 -13.32 34.45 -21.58
N CYS A 372 -13.57 34.27 -20.26
CA CYS A 372 -13.51 35.25 -19.14
C CYS A 372 -14.79 35.60 -18.37
N GLU A 373 -14.57 35.80 -17.06
CA GLU A 373 -15.38 36.47 -16.01
C GLU A 373 -16.35 35.70 -15.10
N SER A 374 -16.25 36.10 -13.83
CA SER A 374 -16.88 35.57 -12.63
C SER A 374 -18.41 35.62 -12.67
N GLN A 375 -19.06 34.46 -12.74
CA GLN A 375 -20.51 34.36 -12.51
C GLN A 375 -20.84 33.72 -11.17
N LYS A 376 -21.56 34.47 -10.32
CA LYS A 376 -22.18 33.99 -9.08
C LYS A 376 -23.09 32.79 -9.37
N LEU A 377 -22.96 31.73 -8.59
CA LEU A 377 -23.77 30.51 -8.71
C LEU A 377 -25.27 30.83 -8.59
N SER A 378 -26.07 30.41 -9.58
CA SER A 378 -27.55 30.42 -9.50
C SER A 378 -28.05 29.80 -8.19
N LYS A 379 -29.11 30.39 -7.58
CA LYS A 379 -29.72 29.93 -6.32
C LYS A 379 -30.05 28.43 -6.32
N ASN A 380 -30.40 27.86 -7.48
CA ASN A 380 -30.68 26.43 -7.63
C ASN A 380 -29.40 25.57 -7.65
N LYS A 381 -28.31 26.08 -8.23
CA LYS A 381 -26.99 25.43 -8.22
C LYS A 381 -26.38 25.44 -6.82
N ALA A 382 -26.50 26.56 -6.09
CA ALA A 382 -26.10 26.67 -4.69
C ALA A 382 -26.89 25.72 -3.77
N ARG A 383 -28.22 25.64 -3.93
CA ARG A 383 -29.07 24.67 -3.20
C ARG A 383 -28.70 23.21 -3.50
N ARG A 384 -28.37 22.86 -4.75
CA ARG A 384 -27.90 21.51 -5.11
C ARG A 384 -26.55 21.20 -4.49
N LEU A 385 -25.62 22.16 -4.47
CA LEU A 385 -24.31 22.00 -3.84
C LEU A 385 -24.45 21.79 -2.33
N ALA A 386 -25.25 22.62 -1.64
CA ALA A 386 -25.52 22.48 -0.22
C ALA A 386 -26.19 21.12 0.13
N ARG A 387 -27.13 20.64 -0.70
CA ARG A 387 -27.71 19.29 -0.53
C ARG A 387 -26.69 18.18 -0.71
N TYR A 388 -25.78 18.32 -1.68
CA TYR A 388 -24.70 17.37 -1.92
C TYR A 388 -23.68 17.35 -0.78
N GLU A 389 -23.27 18.52 -0.30
CA GLU A 389 -22.40 18.69 0.86
C GLU A 389 -23.02 18.09 2.13
N LYS A 390 -24.33 18.32 2.36
CA LYS A 390 -25.07 17.68 3.44
C LYS A 390 -25.07 16.16 3.32
N LYS A 391 -25.21 15.61 2.11
CA LYS A 391 -25.17 14.16 1.84
C LYS A 391 -23.77 13.58 2.09
N ILE A 392 -22.70 14.29 1.73
CA ILE A 392 -21.32 13.92 2.04
C ILE A 392 -21.06 14.00 3.55
N ALA A 393 -21.51 15.05 4.22
CA ALA A 393 -21.37 15.22 5.66
C ALA A 393 -22.07 14.08 6.43
N VAL A 394 -23.28 13.70 6.03
CA VAL A 394 -24.01 12.55 6.60
C VAL A 394 -23.25 11.23 6.36
N LYS A 395 -22.66 11.01 5.18
CA LYS A 395 -21.82 9.83 4.92
C LYS A 395 -20.55 9.82 5.76
N LYS A 396 -19.88 10.98 5.94
CA LYS A 396 -18.71 11.13 6.83
C LYS A 396 -19.10 10.83 8.27
N LEU A 397 -20.26 11.32 8.74
CA LEU A 397 -20.77 11.08 10.08
C LEU A 397 -21.11 9.59 10.31
N LYS A 398 -21.78 8.93 9.35
CA LYS A 398 -22.06 7.48 9.43
C LYS A 398 -20.77 6.66 9.52
N ARG A 399 -19.75 7.00 8.72
CA ARG A 399 -18.43 6.35 8.76
C ARG A 399 -17.69 6.61 10.08
N LYS A 400 -17.78 7.81 10.63
CA LYS A 400 -17.24 8.15 11.96
C LYS A 400 -17.91 7.32 13.05
N LYS A 401 -19.26 7.25 13.06
CA LYS A 401 -20.03 6.41 14.00
C LYS A 401 -19.66 4.93 13.90
N GLU A 402 -19.47 4.41 12.69
CA GLU A 402 -19.06 3.01 12.47
C GLU A 402 -17.64 2.73 12.97
N HIS A 403 -16.71 3.66 12.73
CA HIS A 403 -15.35 3.61 13.25
C HIS A 403 -15.33 3.66 14.78
N ASP A 404 -16.09 4.56 15.39
CA ASP A 404 -16.16 4.71 16.84
C ASP A 404 -16.79 3.46 17.48
N ARG A 405 -17.82 2.88 16.86
CA ARG A 405 -18.41 1.59 17.26
C ARG A 405 -17.41 0.43 17.16
N LYS A 406 -16.52 0.43 16.15
CA LYS A 406 -15.44 -0.56 16.03
C LYS A 406 -14.40 -0.39 17.14
N LYS A 407 -13.97 0.85 17.42
CA LYS A 407 -13.03 1.17 18.50
C LYS A 407 -13.59 0.79 19.88
N GLN A 408 -14.89 1.03 20.09
CA GLN A 408 -15.60 0.58 21.30
C GLN A 408 -15.64 -0.95 21.41
N ARG A 409 -15.90 -1.68 20.32
CA ARG A 409 -15.85 -3.16 20.30
C ARG A 409 -14.46 -3.70 20.64
N GLU A 410 -13.41 -3.13 20.04
CA GLU A 410 -12.03 -3.53 20.34
C GLU A 410 -11.66 -3.24 21.81
N LYS A 411 -12.07 -2.08 22.34
CA LYS A 411 -11.86 -1.72 23.75
C LYS A 411 -12.64 -2.64 24.70
N ALA A 412 -13.89 -2.97 24.38
CA ALA A 412 -14.71 -3.90 25.15
C ALA A 412 -14.10 -5.32 25.13
N GLN A 413 -13.56 -5.75 23.99
CA GLN A 413 -12.90 -7.05 23.85
C GLN A 413 -11.58 -7.11 24.64
N LEU A 414 -10.82 -6.01 24.68
CA LEU A 414 -9.64 -5.84 25.53
C LEU A 414 -10.00 -5.88 27.03
N GLN A 415 -11.04 -5.14 27.44
CA GLN A 415 -11.56 -5.17 28.82
C GLN A 415 -12.06 -6.56 29.21
N GLN A 416 -12.79 -7.24 28.33
CA GLN A 416 -13.29 -8.58 28.58
C GLN A 416 -12.15 -9.59 28.73
N THR A 417 -11.09 -9.45 27.91
CA THR A 417 -9.86 -10.28 28.03
C THR A 417 -9.10 -9.97 29.32
N GLU A 418 -8.99 -8.69 29.71
CA GLU A 418 -8.39 -8.26 30.99
C GLU A 418 -9.15 -8.81 32.20
N ILE A 419 -10.49 -8.78 32.16
CA ILE A 419 -11.36 -9.35 33.19
C ILE A 419 -11.19 -10.87 33.30
N GLN A 420 -11.04 -11.57 32.17
CA GLN A 420 -10.89 -13.04 32.16
C GLN A 420 -9.50 -13.54 32.57
N THR A 421 -8.44 -12.79 32.27
CA THR A 421 -7.04 -13.25 32.44
C THR A 421 -6.27 -12.51 33.52
N GLY A 422 -6.86 -11.48 34.13
CA GLY A 422 -6.23 -10.65 35.18
C GLY A 422 -5.03 -9.81 34.71
N ARG A 423 -4.64 -9.88 33.43
CA ARG A 423 -3.54 -9.11 32.84
C ARG A 423 -3.68 -8.97 31.33
N VAL A 424 -3.01 -7.97 30.75
CA VAL A 424 -2.99 -7.78 29.29
C VAL A 424 -2.00 -8.76 28.64
N LEU A 425 -2.51 -9.71 27.86
CA LEU A 425 -1.68 -10.65 27.09
C LEU A 425 -0.81 -9.91 26.05
N ARG A 426 0.50 -10.19 26.05
CA ARG A 426 1.47 -9.67 25.07
C ARG A 426 1.17 -10.21 23.67
N LYS A 427 1.63 -9.49 22.64
CA LYS A 427 1.38 -9.86 21.24
C LYS A 427 1.96 -11.22 20.86
N CYS A 428 3.09 -11.62 21.46
CA CYS A 428 3.70 -12.94 21.29
C CYS A 428 2.82 -14.05 21.88
N GLU A 429 2.36 -13.90 23.13
CA GLU A 429 1.46 -14.86 23.80
C GLU A 429 0.16 -15.06 23.00
N LYS A 430 -0.44 -13.97 22.48
CA LYS A 430 -1.62 -14.07 21.60
C LYS A 430 -1.33 -14.85 20.32
N LYS A 431 -0.13 -14.70 19.74
CA LYS A 431 0.28 -15.44 18.54
C LYS A 431 0.46 -16.92 18.86
N GLU A 432 1.07 -17.25 20.00
CA GLU A 432 1.26 -18.63 20.46
C GLU A 432 -0.07 -19.32 20.73
N ILE A 433 -1.03 -18.66 21.40
CA ILE A 433 -2.38 -19.20 21.61
C ILE A 433 -3.07 -19.50 20.29
N ILE A 434 -2.99 -18.59 19.32
CA ILE A 434 -3.59 -18.81 17.99
C ILE A 434 -2.93 -20.00 17.28
N VAL A 435 -1.60 -20.08 17.31
CA VAL A 435 -0.84 -21.17 16.68
C VAL A 435 -1.12 -22.51 17.37
N GLY A 436 -1.21 -22.53 18.71
CA GLY A 436 -1.58 -23.71 19.49
C GLY A 436 -2.93 -24.27 19.05
N ARG A 437 -3.99 -23.45 19.09
CA ARG A 437 -5.34 -23.88 18.67
C ARG A 437 -5.41 -24.44 17.25
N LEU A 438 -4.63 -23.88 16.32
CA LEU A 438 -4.57 -24.38 14.95
C LEU A 438 -3.84 -25.72 14.85
N LYS A 439 -2.74 -25.89 15.59
CA LYS A 439 -2.03 -27.18 15.67
C LYS A 439 -2.92 -28.25 16.30
N ASP A 440 -3.67 -27.91 17.34
CA ASP A 440 -4.61 -28.82 17.99
C ASP A 440 -5.69 -29.28 17.00
N ALA A 441 -6.27 -28.35 16.23
CA ALA A 441 -7.23 -28.69 15.17
C ALA A 441 -6.63 -29.60 14.07
N MET A 442 -5.33 -29.47 13.77
CA MET A 442 -4.63 -30.32 12.81
C MET A 442 -4.38 -31.76 13.34
N ASN A 443 -4.11 -31.91 14.63
CA ASN A 443 -3.62 -33.16 15.24
C ASN A 443 -4.70 -34.19 15.61
N GLN A 444 -5.71 -34.39 14.76
CA GLN A 444 -6.72 -35.46 14.90
C GLN A 444 -7.60 -35.41 16.17
N ASP A 445 -7.97 -34.23 16.67
CA ASP A 445 -9.09 -34.12 17.63
C ASP A 445 -10.39 -34.64 16.96
N ALA A 446 -11.02 -35.64 17.59
CA ALA A 446 -12.25 -36.29 17.13
C ALA A 446 -13.45 -35.33 17.11
N SER A 447 -13.37 -34.21 17.83
CA SER A 447 -14.41 -33.19 17.92
C SER A 447 -14.29 -32.07 16.87
N THR A 448 -13.23 -32.08 16.04
CA THR A 448 -12.96 -31.04 15.04
C THR A 448 -13.54 -31.39 13.67
N ILE A 449 -14.28 -30.47 13.06
CA ILE A 449 -14.77 -30.64 11.68
C ILE A 449 -13.62 -30.57 10.68
N THR A 450 -13.70 -31.38 9.62
CA THR A 450 -12.71 -31.36 8.53
C THR A 450 -13.33 -30.70 7.30
N VAL A 451 -12.65 -29.68 6.77
CA VAL A 451 -13.05 -29.01 5.53
C VAL A 451 -11.91 -29.12 4.52
N CYS A 452 -12.21 -29.69 3.36
CA CYS A 452 -11.27 -29.86 2.27
C CYS A 452 -11.68 -28.99 1.08
N ILE A 453 -10.73 -28.24 0.54
CA ILE A 453 -10.92 -27.51 -0.71
C ILE A 453 -10.42 -28.40 -1.85
N ASP A 454 -11.31 -28.70 -2.79
CA ASP A 454 -11.03 -29.48 -4.00
C ASP A 454 -10.46 -28.56 -5.08
N LEU A 455 -9.14 -28.63 -5.30
CA LEU A 455 -8.44 -27.78 -6.27
C LEU A 455 -8.17 -28.50 -7.60
N SER A 456 -8.82 -29.62 -7.86
CA SER A 456 -8.67 -30.40 -9.12
C SER A 456 -8.98 -29.58 -10.38
N TRP A 457 -9.86 -28.59 -10.27
CA TRP A 457 -10.27 -27.70 -11.35
C TRP A 457 -9.27 -26.58 -11.66
N THR A 458 -8.12 -26.54 -10.98
CA THR A 458 -7.16 -25.42 -11.12
C THR A 458 -6.69 -25.24 -12.56
N ALA A 459 -6.46 -26.33 -13.29
CA ALA A 459 -5.98 -26.30 -14.67
C ALA A 459 -7.02 -25.74 -15.66
N ALA A 460 -8.30 -25.76 -15.31
CA ALA A 460 -9.39 -25.25 -16.16
C ALA A 460 -9.64 -23.74 -16.00
N MET A 461 -9.00 -23.09 -15.03
CA MET A 461 -9.18 -21.65 -14.77
C MET A 461 -8.13 -20.80 -15.47
N ASN A 462 -8.53 -19.61 -15.90
CA ASN A 462 -7.58 -18.61 -16.40
C ASN A 462 -6.85 -17.89 -15.25
N GLU A 463 -5.84 -17.10 -15.58
CA GLU A 463 -5.01 -16.41 -14.57
C GLU A 463 -5.80 -15.49 -13.63
N LYS A 464 -6.87 -14.82 -14.13
CA LYS A 464 -7.69 -13.93 -13.30
C LYS A 464 -8.50 -14.73 -12.28
N GLU A 465 -8.96 -15.91 -12.66
CA GLU A 465 -9.72 -16.82 -11.80
C GLU A 465 -8.80 -17.45 -10.75
N VAL A 466 -7.61 -17.90 -11.15
CA VAL A 466 -6.55 -18.37 -10.23
C VAL A 466 -6.18 -17.28 -9.22
N ASN A 467 -6.01 -16.02 -9.67
CA ASN A 467 -5.77 -14.85 -8.80
C ASN A 467 -6.88 -14.62 -7.77
N LYS A 468 -8.15 -14.79 -8.19
CA LYS A 468 -9.31 -14.68 -7.30
C LYS A 468 -9.35 -15.85 -6.31
N LEU A 469 -9.10 -17.09 -6.77
CA LEU A 469 -9.07 -18.28 -5.93
C LEU A 469 -8.00 -18.16 -4.84
N ALA A 470 -6.76 -17.81 -5.20
CA ALA A 470 -5.69 -17.56 -4.23
C ALA A 470 -6.10 -16.51 -3.18
N GLY A 471 -6.79 -15.44 -3.61
CA GLY A 471 -7.36 -14.44 -2.70
C GLY A 471 -8.49 -14.97 -1.80
N GLN A 472 -9.23 -15.99 -2.22
CA GLN A 472 -10.24 -16.66 -1.40
C GLN A 472 -9.61 -17.60 -0.37
N LEU A 473 -8.59 -18.38 -0.75
CA LEU A 473 -7.86 -19.28 0.16
C LEU A 473 -7.23 -18.53 1.34
N GLY A 474 -6.55 -17.40 1.08
CA GLY A 474 -5.97 -16.60 2.17
C GLY A 474 -7.01 -15.97 3.10
N ARG A 475 -8.21 -15.61 2.57
CA ARG A 475 -9.31 -15.11 3.40
C ARG A 475 -9.90 -16.21 4.28
N LEU A 476 -10.13 -17.39 3.71
CA LEU A 476 -10.57 -18.59 4.43
C LEU A 476 -9.62 -18.91 5.58
N TYR A 477 -8.30 -18.94 5.33
CA TYR A 477 -7.33 -19.22 6.38
C TYR A 477 -7.33 -18.12 7.45
N GLY A 478 -7.47 -16.86 7.03
CA GLY A 478 -7.62 -15.73 7.94
C GLY A 478 -8.85 -15.82 8.85
N SER A 479 -9.97 -16.37 8.37
CA SER A 479 -11.15 -16.68 9.18
C SER A 479 -10.87 -17.83 10.14
N ASN A 480 -10.25 -18.91 9.67
CA ASN A 480 -9.92 -20.06 10.51
C ASN A 480 -9.01 -19.70 11.69
N ARG A 481 -7.99 -18.86 11.45
CA ARG A 481 -7.09 -18.33 12.49
C ARG A 481 -7.79 -17.53 13.59
N LYS A 482 -8.92 -16.89 13.27
CA LYS A 482 -9.67 -16.04 14.20
C LYS A 482 -10.74 -16.80 14.96
N ALA A 483 -11.16 -17.96 14.46
CA ALA A 483 -12.17 -18.77 15.12
C ALA A 483 -11.70 -19.24 16.49
N GLU A 484 -12.65 -19.34 17.41
CA GLU A 484 -12.42 -19.96 18.72
C GLU A 484 -12.22 -21.47 18.58
N LYS A 485 -12.98 -22.09 17.67
CA LYS A 485 -12.86 -23.49 17.26
C LYS A 485 -12.49 -23.58 15.78
N PRO A 486 -11.20 -23.61 15.43
CA PRO A 486 -10.76 -23.74 14.04
C PRO A 486 -11.17 -25.09 13.44
N ALA A 487 -11.47 -25.11 12.15
CA ALA A 487 -11.64 -26.35 11.39
C ALA A 487 -10.27 -26.92 10.98
N ARG A 488 -10.22 -28.25 10.81
CA ARG A 488 -9.10 -28.92 10.16
C ARG A 488 -9.18 -28.68 8.66
N LEU A 489 -8.20 -27.96 8.12
CA LEU A 489 -8.19 -27.54 6.72
C LEU A 489 -7.31 -28.42 5.85
N TYR A 490 -7.83 -28.78 4.67
CA TYR A 490 -7.10 -29.45 3.59
C TYR A 490 -7.20 -28.68 2.29
N PHE A 491 -6.11 -28.59 1.55
CA PHE A 491 -6.08 -28.24 0.13
C PHE A 491 -5.66 -29.50 -0.63
N SER A 492 -6.61 -30.11 -1.34
CA SER A 492 -6.38 -31.33 -2.14
C SER A 492 -6.09 -31.00 -3.60
N SER A 493 -5.47 -31.94 -4.32
CA SER A 493 -5.02 -31.73 -5.70
C SER A 493 -4.15 -30.49 -5.85
N PHE A 494 -3.33 -30.19 -4.84
CA PHE A 494 -2.58 -28.94 -4.75
C PHE A 494 -1.12 -29.15 -5.16
N ASP A 495 -0.78 -28.68 -6.36
CA ASP A 495 0.58 -28.72 -6.87
C ASP A 495 1.42 -27.54 -6.33
N HIS A 496 2.43 -27.86 -5.51
CA HIS A 496 3.41 -26.92 -4.95
C HIS A 496 4.33 -26.27 -6.00
N LYS A 497 4.19 -26.61 -7.28
CA LYS A 497 4.90 -25.95 -8.39
C LYS A 497 3.94 -25.29 -9.39
N GLY A 498 2.64 -25.48 -9.22
CA GLY A 498 1.60 -25.03 -10.14
C GLY A 498 1.31 -23.54 -10.07
N ALA A 499 0.49 -23.06 -11.03
CA ALA A 499 0.11 -21.66 -11.13
C ALA A 499 -0.57 -21.11 -9.86
N LEU A 500 -1.43 -21.92 -9.23
CA LEU A 500 -2.13 -21.51 -8.01
C LEU A 500 -1.18 -21.39 -6.81
N TRP A 501 -0.17 -22.25 -6.68
CA TRP A 501 0.86 -22.13 -5.64
C TRP A 501 1.63 -20.81 -5.76
N LYS A 502 2.15 -20.53 -6.96
CA LYS A 502 2.89 -19.28 -7.25
C LYS A 502 2.05 -18.06 -6.89
N GLU A 503 0.77 -18.09 -7.24
CA GLU A 503 -0.15 -16.98 -6.98
C GLU A 503 -0.52 -16.83 -5.50
N CYS A 504 -0.59 -17.93 -4.74
CA CYS A 504 -0.78 -17.90 -3.30
C CYS A 504 0.44 -17.30 -2.57
N ILE A 505 1.66 -17.73 -2.92
CA ILE A 505 2.91 -17.19 -2.37
C ILE A 505 3.05 -15.70 -2.69
N ARG A 506 2.74 -15.30 -3.94
CA ARG A 506 2.80 -13.90 -4.37
C ARG A 506 1.83 -12.99 -3.61
N LYS A 507 0.65 -13.50 -3.22
CA LYS A 507 -0.40 -12.72 -2.53
C LYS A 507 -0.28 -12.71 -1.02
N HIS A 508 0.17 -13.81 -0.43
CA HIS A 508 0.12 -14.04 1.00
C HIS A 508 1.51 -14.39 1.52
N ASP A 509 2.08 -13.43 2.23
CA ASP A 509 3.39 -13.60 2.87
C ASP A 509 3.36 -14.76 3.88
N GLY A 510 4.31 -15.68 3.75
CA GLY A 510 4.39 -16.91 4.55
C GLY A 510 3.28 -17.93 4.29
N PHE A 511 2.70 -17.98 3.08
CA PHE A 511 1.67 -18.96 2.71
C PHE A 511 2.14 -20.41 2.90
N GLU A 512 3.41 -20.69 2.63
CA GLU A 512 4.05 -21.99 2.85
C GLU A 512 4.04 -22.42 4.32
N ASN A 513 3.88 -21.47 5.25
CA ASN A 513 3.80 -21.71 6.69
C ASN A 513 2.35 -21.78 7.20
N TYR A 514 1.36 -21.86 6.31
CA TYR A 514 -0.03 -22.01 6.72
C TYR A 514 -0.24 -23.37 7.37
N LEU A 515 -0.92 -23.37 8.53
CA LEU A 515 -1.33 -24.58 9.23
C LEU A 515 -2.56 -25.18 8.54
N VAL A 516 -2.30 -25.77 7.35
CA VAL A 516 -3.25 -26.39 6.44
C VAL A 516 -2.57 -27.62 5.83
N HIS A 517 -3.28 -28.72 5.69
CA HIS A 517 -2.76 -29.89 4.98
C HIS A 517 -2.83 -29.66 3.48
N MET A 518 -1.69 -29.39 2.86
CA MET A 518 -1.55 -29.21 1.42
C MET A 518 -1.10 -30.54 0.82
N ILE A 519 -1.96 -31.19 0.03
CA ILE A 519 -1.71 -32.53 -0.51
C ILE A 519 -1.88 -32.51 -2.03
N SER A 520 -1.00 -33.22 -2.74
CA SER A 520 -1.04 -33.35 -4.20
C SER A 520 -2.10 -34.34 -4.68
N GLN A 521 -2.44 -35.35 -3.86
CA GLN A 521 -3.49 -36.33 -4.14
C GLN A 521 -4.89 -35.70 -4.09
N PRO A 522 -5.86 -36.22 -4.87
CA PRO A 522 -7.24 -35.79 -4.80
C PRO A 522 -7.91 -36.18 -3.47
N TYR A 523 -8.97 -35.46 -3.11
CA TYR A 523 -9.63 -35.64 -1.81
C TYR A 523 -10.21 -37.05 -1.64
N HIS A 524 -10.74 -37.67 -2.69
CA HIS A 524 -11.37 -39.00 -2.61
C HIS A 524 -10.35 -40.13 -2.32
N GLU A 525 -9.10 -39.98 -2.77
CA GLU A 525 -8.02 -40.90 -2.40
C GLU A 525 -7.60 -40.69 -0.95
N LYS A 526 -7.56 -39.43 -0.47
CA LYS A 526 -7.17 -39.12 0.90
C LYS A 526 -8.18 -39.58 1.95
N PHE A 527 -9.46 -39.49 1.63
CA PHE A 527 -10.58 -39.72 2.56
C PHE A 527 -11.41 -40.95 2.17
N CYS A 528 -10.78 -41.97 1.58
CA CYS A 528 -11.46 -43.16 1.06
C CYS A 528 -12.26 -43.97 2.10
N ASN A 529 -11.96 -43.83 3.39
CA ASN A 529 -12.62 -44.52 4.50
C ASN A 529 -13.33 -43.53 5.45
N THR A 530 -13.83 -42.41 4.94
CA THR A 530 -14.48 -41.39 5.76
C THR A 530 -15.74 -40.90 5.05
N ASP A 531 -16.76 -40.54 5.82
CA ASP A 531 -17.97 -39.95 5.25
C ASP A 531 -17.65 -38.60 4.62
N ILE A 532 -17.99 -38.44 3.34
CA ILE A 532 -17.75 -37.23 2.56
C ILE A 532 -19.07 -36.58 2.21
N ILE A 533 -19.20 -35.28 2.49
CA ILE A 533 -20.28 -34.43 1.98
C ILE A 533 -19.68 -33.38 1.04
N TYR A 534 -20.04 -33.44 -0.23
CA TYR A 534 -19.63 -32.43 -1.21
C TYR A 534 -20.65 -31.29 -1.27
N LEU A 535 -20.20 -30.06 -1.00
CA LEU A 535 -21.09 -28.90 -1.00
C LEU A 535 -21.15 -28.25 -2.38
N THR A 536 -22.34 -28.21 -2.94
CA THR A 536 -22.62 -27.61 -4.25
C THR A 536 -23.96 -26.87 -4.22
N PRO A 537 -24.05 -25.68 -4.84
CA PRO A 537 -25.31 -24.93 -4.89
C PRO A 537 -26.42 -25.64 -5.68
N ASP A 538 -26.06 -26.62 -6.51
CA ASP A 538 -26.97 -27.36 -7.38
C ASP A 538 -27.55 -28.63 -6.72
N ALA A 539 -27.13 -28.98 -5.51
CA ALA A 539 -27.66 -30.13 -4.78
C ALA A 539 -29.13 -29.91 -4.38
N GLU A 540 -29.92 -30.98 -4.41
CA GLU A 540 -31.35 -30.94 -4.06
C GLU A 540 -31.56 -30.74 -2.55
N GLU A 541 -30.89 -31.57 -1.75
CA GLU A 541 -31.01 -31.59 -0.29
C GLU A 541 -30.12 -30.54 0.40
N ALA A 542 -30.66 -29.88 1.42
CA ALA A 542 -29.94 -28.90 2.22
C ALA A 542 -29.08 -29.57 3.31
N LEU A 543 -27.92 -28.97 3.60
CA LEU A 543 -27.12 -29.33 4.77
C LEU A 543 -27.80 -28.77 6.02
N MET A 544 -28.31 -29.66 6.89
CA MET A 544 -28.98 -29.26 8.13
C MET A 544 -28.09 -29.37 9.37
N GLU A 545 -27.02 -30.15 9.30
CA GLU A 545 -26.09 -30.35 10.41
C GLU A 545 -24.64 -30.36 9.92
N VAL A 546 -23.71 -29.96 10.81
CA VAL A 546 -22.26 -30.04 10.56
C VAL A 546 -21.62 -30.79 11.72
N CYS A 547 -21.21 -32.03 11.46
CA CYS A 547 -20.77 -32.98 12.46
C CYS A 547 -19.26 -33.25 12.35
N PRO A 548 -18.56 -33.38 13.48
CA PRO A 548 -17.21 -33.97 13.49
C PRO A 548 -17.23 -35.39 12.91
N GLY A 549 -16.11 -35.83 12.34
CA GLY A 549 -16.00 -37.15 11.68
C GLY A 549 -16.39 -37.18 10.20
N VAL A 550 -17.15 -36.18 9.73
CA VAL A 550 -17.47 -35.99 8.31
C VAL A 550 -16.48 -35.01 7.66
N VAL A 551 -16.13 -35.26 6.39
CA VAL A 551 -15.30 -34.38 5.58
C VAL A 551 -16.18 -33.56 4.63
N TYR A 552 -16.18 -32.24 4.81
CA TYR A 552 -16.92 -31.30 3.97
C TYR A 552 -16.04 -30.81 2.82
N ILE A 553 -16.41 -31.16 1.58
CA ILE A 553 -15.67 -30.74 0.38
C ILE A 553 -16.26 -29.45 -0.18
N LEU A 554 -15.39 -28.48 -0.45
CA LEU A 554 -15.72 -27.24 -1.16
C LEU A 554 -15.01 -27.21 -2.51
N GLY A 555 -15.77 -27.10 -3.60
CA GLY A 555 -15.22 -26.96 -4.95
C GLY A 555 -14.40 -25.67 -5.09
N GLY A 556 -13.11 -25.84 -5.37
CA GLY A 556 -12.11 -24.79 -5.58
C GLY A 556 -12.23 -24.03 -6.90
N LEU A 557 -13.44 -23.76 -7.37
CA LEU A 557 -13.68 -23.21 -8.70
C LEU A 557 -14.11 -21.74 -8.64
N VAL A 558 -13.50 -20.91 -9.48
CA VAL A 558 -13.91 -19.52 -9.70
C VAL A 558 -14.21 -19.35 -11.17
N ASP A 559 -15.48 -19.16 -11.49
CA ASP A 559 -15.96 -19.00 -12.86
C ASP A 559 -16.68 -17.65 -13.00
N GLU A 560 -16.34 -16.88 -14.05
CA GLU A 560 -17.05 -15.63 -14.37
C GLU A 560 -18.44 -15.89 -14.99
N THR A 561 -18.66 -17.07 -15.55
CA THR A 561 -19.91 -17.56 -16.14
C THR A 561 -20.36 -18.83 -15.44
N VAL A 562 -21.28 -18.75 -14.46
CA VAL A 562 -21.72 -19.92 -13.68
C VAL A 562 -22.10 -21.11 -14.58
N VAL A 563 -21.20 -22.09 -14.71
CA VAL A 563 -21.50 -23.38 -15.34
C VAL A 563 -22.27 -24.22 -14.34
N LYS A 564 -23.57 -24.39 -14.58
CA LYS A 564 -24.45 -25.22 -13.74
C LYS A 564 -24.01 -26.69 -13.82
N LYS A 565 -24.15 -27.42 -12.70
CA LYS A 565 -23.96 -28.87 -12.55
C LYS A 565 -22.53 -29.41 -12.60
N LEU A 566 -21.50 -28.62 -12.96
CA LEU A 566 -20.12 -29.14 -13.09
C LEU A 566 -19.59 -29.84 -11.83
N THR A 567 -19.78 -29.24 -10.65
CA THR A 567 -19.34 -29.82 -9.37
C THR A 567 -20.29 -30.89 -8.84
N LEU A 568 -21.57 -30.83 -9.23
CA LEU A 568 -22.56 -31.87 -8.91
C LEU A 568 -22.24 -33.15 -9.69
N ASP A 569 -22.03 -33.04 -10.99
CA ASP A 569 -21.71 -34.17 -11.88
C ASP A 569 -20.38 -34.82 -11.47
N GLY A 570 -19.36 -34.03 -11.11
CA GLY A 570 -18.08 -34.55 -10.59
C GLY A 570 -18.20 -35.32 -9.26
N ALA A 571 -19.08 -34.87 -8.35
CA ALA A 571 -19.35 -35.56 -7.09
C ALA A 571 -20.21 -36.81 -7.30
N SER A 572 -21.21 -36.76 -8.20
CA SER A 572 -22.08 -37.89 -8.55
C SER A 572 -21.33 -39.04 -9.23
N VAL A 573 -20.29 -38.76 -10.02
CA VAL A 573 -19.42 -39.79 -10.64
C VAL A 573 -18.76 -40.70 -9.60
N HIS A 574 -18.51 -40.19 -8.39
CA HIS A 574 -17.89 -40.94 -7.30
C HIS A 574 -18.92 -41.42 -6.25
N GLY A 575 -20.22 -41.19 -6.48
CA GLY A 575 -21.29 -41.61 -5.57
C GLY A 575 -21.33 -40.86 -4.23
N PHE A 576 -20.71 -39.68 -4.12
CA PHE A 576 -20.69 -38.94 -2.86
C PHE A 576 -22.02 -38.24 -2.54
N ILE A 577 -22.31 -38.10 -1.25
CA ILE A 577 -23.46 -37.33 -0.78
C ILE A 577 -23.23 -35.85 -1.09
N THR A 578 -24.16 -35.23 -1.81
CA THR A 578 -24.12 -33.80 -2.10
C THR A 578 -25.14 -33.04 -1.28
N ARG A 579 -24.76 -31.84 -0.81
CA ARG A 579 -25.66 -30.94 -0.06
C ARG A 579 -25.49 -29.50 -0.52
N ARG A 580 -26.57 -28.72 -0.48
CA ARG A 580 -26.52 -27.25 -0.65
C ARG A 580 -26.62 -26.56 0.70
N LEU A 581 -26.21 -25.30 0.79
CA LEU A 581 -26.45 -24.50 1.99
C LEU A 581 -27.96 -24.28 2.22
N PRO A 582 -28.43 -24.21 3.48
CA PRO A 582 -29.85 -24.11 3.80
C PRO A 582 -30.40 -22.67 3.65
N VAL A 583 -30.02 -21.97 2.58
CA VAL A 583 -30.43 -20.58 2.35
C VAL A 583 -31.92 -20.50 2.08
N GLN A 584 -32.49 -21.47 1.35
CA GLN A 584 -33.90 -21.46 0.98
C GLN A 584 -34.81 -21.80 2.16
N GLU A 585 -34.29 -22.53 3.13
CA GLU A 585 -34.95 -22.96 4.35
C GLU A 585 -35.10 -21.77 5.30
N TYR A 586 -34.01 -21.02 5.52
CA TYR A 586 -33.96 -19.93 6.51
C TYR A 586 -34.15 -18.52 5.93
N MET A 587 -33.95 -18.33 4.63
CA MET A 587 -34.02 -17.03 3.97
C MET A 587 -35.02 -17.04 2.80
N GLN A 588 -35.61 -15.88 2.54
CA GLN A 588 -36.48 -15.64 1.40
C GLN A 588 -35.90 -14.55 0.49
N ARG A 589 -36.23 -14.64 -0.79
CA ARG A 589 -35.82 -13.64 -1.77
C ARG A 589 -36.58 -12.33 -1.52
N VAL A 590 -35.87 -11.20 -1.66
CA VAL A 590 -36.48 -9.87 -1.62
C VAL A 590 -37.14 -9.57 -2.96
N GLU A 591 -38.45 -9.39 -2.97
CA GLU A 591 -39.20 -8.96 -4.16
C GLU A 591 -38.72 -7.59 -4.67
N GLY A 592 -38.72 -7.40 -5.99
CA GLY A 592 -38.31 -6.14 -6.63
C GLY A 592 -36.79 -5.92 -6.76
N ARG A 593 -35.93 -6.87 -6.36
CA ARG A 593 -34.49 -6.84 -6.68
C ARG A 593 -34.16 -7.70 -7.92
N PRO A 594 -33.49 -7.15 -8.94
CA PRO A 594 -33.20 -7.88 -10.18
C PRO A 594 -32.11 -8.95 -10.01
N ASN A 595 -31.17 -8.78 -9.07
CA ASN A 595 -30.01 -9.66 -8.93
C ASN A 595 -30.13 -10.56 -7.68
N TYR A 596 -30.25 -11.87 -7.89
CA TYR A 596 -30.25 -12.92 -6.86
C TYR A 596 -29.26 -14.03 -7.25
N SER A 597 -28.62 -14.67 -6.27
CA SER A 597 -27.64 -15.73 -6.53
C SER A 597 -27.49 -16.63 -5.31
N THR A 598 -27.60 -17.94 -5.53
CA THR A 598 -27.34 -19.01 -4.55
C THR A 598 -25.89 -19.52 -4.60
N VAL A 599 -25.08 -18.97 -5.49
CA VAL A 599 -23.66 -19.32 -5.64
C VAL A 599 -22.82 -18.43 -4.74
N TYR A 600 -22.05 -19.03 -3.85
CA TYR A 600 -21.20 -18.33 -2.89
C TYR A 600 -19.73 -18.62 -3.16
N SER A 601 -18.85 -17.67 -2.83
CA SER A 601 -17.42 -17.91 -2.93
C SER A 601 -16.97 -18.88 -1.83
N ILE A 602 -15.87 -19.60 -2.03
CA ILE A 602 -15.40 -20.66 -1.12
C ILE A 602 -15.22 -20.13 0.30
N ASN A 603 -14.65 -18.92 0.42
CA ASN A 603 -14.47 -18.30 1.74
C ASN A 603 -15.81 -18.02 2.45
N GLN A 604 -16.88 -17.72 1.71
CA GLN A 604 -18.21 -17.47 2.31
C GLN A 604 -18.83 -18.78 2.79
N VAL A 605 -18.75 -19.84 1.99
CA VAL A 605 -19.23 -21.17 2.40
C VAL A 605 -18.46 -21.65 3.63
N PHE A 606 -17.14 -21.46 3.64
CA PHE A 606 -16.30 -21.77 4.79
C PHE A 606 -16.69 -20.98 6.05
N ASP A 607 -16.88 -19.65 5.94
CA ASP A 607 -17.31 -18.81 7.07
C ASP A 607 -18.66 -19.28 7.64
N ILE A 608 -19.59 -19.75 6.79
CA ILE A 608 -20.89 -20.31 7.20
C ILE A 608 -20.67 -21.61 7.98
N LEU A 609 -19.93 -22.58 7.44
CA LEU A 609 -19.66 -23.86 8.11
C LEU A 609 -18.98 -23.66 9.46
N LEU A 610 -17.96 -22.81 9.50
CA LEU A 610 -17.18 -22.52 10.70
C LEU A 610 -18.03 -21.83 11.79
N THR A 611 -18.90 -20.92 11.37
CA THR A 611 -19.83 -20.24 12.29
C THR A 611 -20.90 -21.21 12.79
N PHE A 612 -21.44 -22.07 11.92
CA PHE A 612 -22.40 -23.08 12.35
C PHE A 612 -21.75 -24.06 13.33
N TYR A 613 -20.57 -24.60 13.02
CA TYR A 613 -19.83 -25.47 13.93
C TYR A 613 -19.65 -24.87 15.34
N SER A 614 -19.38 -23.57 15.40
CA SER A 614 -19.19 -22.86 16.68
C SER A 614 -20.49 -22.54 17.41
N THR A 615 -21.62 -22.36 16.70
CA THR A 615 -22.86 -21.79 17.26
C THR A 615 -24.06 -22.72 17.21
N GLN A 616 -23.98 -23.79 16.44
CA GLN A 616 -25.06 -24.71 16.09
C GLN A 616 -26.34 -23.98 15.63
N CYS A 617 -26.18 -22.86 14.92
CA CYS A 617 -27.29 -22.00 14.56
C CYS A 617 -27.18 -21.47 13.12
N TRP A 618 -28.04 -21.95 12.24
CA TRP A 618 -28.05 -21.59 10.83
C TRP A 618 -28.32 -20.11 10.59
N ARG A 619 -29.16 -19.47 11.41
CA ARG A 619 -29.37 -18.01 11.33
C ARG A 619 -28.07 -17.23 11.51
N LYS A 620 -27.29 -17.54 12.56
CA LYS A 620 -25.99 -16.89 12.81
C LYS A 620 -24.98 -17.21 11.71
N ALA A 621 -24.95 -18.46 11.25
CA ALA A 621 -24.06 -18.91 10.19
C ALA A 621 -24.32 -18.19 8.85
N LEU A 622 -25.58 -18.14 8.42
CA LEU A 622 -25.97 -17.47 7.19
C LEU A 622 -25.80 -15.95 7.29
N GLU A 623 -26.04 -15.35 8.46
CA GLU A 623 -25.77 -13.91 8.67
C GLU A 623 -24.28 -13.57 8.51
N ALA A 624 -23.40 -14.49 8.93
CA ALA A 624 -21.95 -14.31 8.82
C ALA A 624 -21.45 -14.37 7.37
N GLY A 625 -21.97 -15.30 6.54
CA GLY A 625 -21.42 -15.54 5.20
C GLY A 625 -22.27 -15.09 4.01
N VAL A 626 -23.58 -14.85 4.17
CA VAL A 626 -24.49 -14.40 3.10
C VAL A 626 -24.57 -12.87 3.08
N PRO A 627 -23.96 -12.17 2.10
CA PRO A 627 -23.94 -10.72 2.10
C PRO A 627 -25.27 -10.13 1.61
N PRO A 628 -25.71 -8.96 2.13
CA PRO A 628 -26.99 -8.34 1.78
C PRO A 628 -27.22 -8.07 0.28
N ARG A 629 -26.13 -8.00 -0.50
CA ARG A 629 -26.17 -7.81 -1.96
C ARG A 629 -26.68 -9.03 -2.73
N LYS A 630 -26.77 -10.21 -2.10
CA LYS A 630 -27.22 -11.46 -2.74
C LYS A 630 -28.75 -11.57 -2.88
N GLY A 631 -29.50 -10.61 -2.32
CA GLY A 631 -30.94 -10.50 -2.55
C GLY A 631 -31.82 -11.37 -1.65
N TYR A 632 -31.25 -11.94 -0.57
CA TYR A 632 -31.97 -12.75 0.42
C TYR A 632 -32.06 -12.02 1.77
N VAL A 633 -33.17 -12.23 2.47
CA VAL A 633 -33.43 -11.79 3.85
C VAL A 633 -33.98 -12.96 4.67
N PHE A 634 -33.78 -12.96 5.98
CA PHE A 634 -34.34 -14.03 6.82
C PHE A 634 -35.86 -14.05 6.76
N LYS A 635 -36.44 -15.25 6.78
CA LYS A 635 -37.89 -15.42 6.95
C LYS A 635 -38.31 -14.88 8.33
N ASN A 636 -39.50 -14.30 8.39
CA ASN A 636 -40.05 -13.67 9.60
C ASN A 636 -40.58 -14.68 10.64
N THR A 637 -40.54 -15.98 10.35
CA THR A 637 -40.96 -17.00 11.30
C THR A 637 -39.92 -17.17 12.42
N GLU A 638 -40.40 -17.32 13.65
CA GLU A 638 -39.63 -17.68 14.86
C GLU A 638 -39.06 -19.11 14.77
N SER A 639 -38.39 -19.45 13.68
CA SER A 639 -37.50 -20.59 13.67
C SER A 639 -36.25 -20.12 14.44
N SER A 640 -36.27 -20.34 15.76
CA SER A 640 -35.07 -20.30 16.59
C SER A 640 -34.02 -21.23 15.99
N CYS A 641 -32.77 -21.09 16.43
CA CYS A 641 -31.85 -22.22 16.32
C CYS A 641 -32.60 -23.50 16.79
#